data_AF-A0A1C6EVG6-F1
#
_entry.id   AF-A0A1C6EVG6-F1
#
_cell.length_a   1.000
_cell.length_b   1.000
_cell.length_c   1.000
_cell.angle_alpha   90.00
_cell.angle_beta   90.00
_cell.angle_gamma   90.00
#
_symmetry.space_group_name_H-M   'P 1'
#
loop_
_entity.id
_entity.type
_entity.pdbx_description
1 polymer ?
#
loop_
_entity_poly.entity_id
_entity_poly.type
_entity_poly.pdbx_seq_one_letter_code
_entity_poly.pdbx_strand_id
1 'polypeptide(L)'
;MHRVKKLTALILALLLCLGNVFLYVGEVRAEDFPAEEVTEEALTEEETAETAVSEEEMAEEEAEKTTEETSEEMTEETTEESAGEEAEETVAGTDEVVAASSLTGATMPTGQFVYIYYNGSDRQYRWNINNTGVLKGECVHLDDRNGSNCKMGLGSVYENGVQYYSIMHNTCGFYIDSEGDNDKTGEVLHQYEKKIHQDNQKFRFVPVAGKEDVYYIMSKKGDNSNKSLYIGLENNSVAKHTKIVTTSTPTEWYVSTRDYDETAAMKGGEAKFAQDGPVLTFNPEGYIRDINIQNDHLSVDGSDLHLYYIGTASKFKAEWNEKYQGYYLRQKSMDESDDVMDLVWDVEGMKMESDTQIHMWSRKDNHPSQIWRFIPQEDNVYYVYNAYTGKYLSLRDKKDEDGVKVVQSETPMRWEVNTLDLVQQTTESANWMSRYPDEWSLGQLNIPGTHDTGATRMRGGNVVADQNSTIQCQQLYPDEQLNMGIRAFDVRCDPTDGDGDPDIVHGDSLFQCENRDGSSMSLSDIMNAAKNFLSYHPTECVIVTVKSDVWLGAGDEGNVAKAVASYVQDEEYPLWRENRIPTLGEARGKVILLRRYGLGSYTLPDGVEEWELGFDLSSWDNFAYDSQKNELEIFSMDVDDGDEHTITRNKVYVQDYYEADDEYTKMEWFYGTIDHATNNNITRKVYTENDNTIQQYAYLFNYTTSKDSLGRARSTNKLIMGDSENKIEPLHIIGITMLNYADCKTAEKIWETNVIVPSFMGEQTLSNEEHGISVSGKIQEGAKLVLVPLEDTSTEYLTLKNALQSGTLLRGWRFALVCEDGTEADWEGELSISIKKEAQEKLENLSVYHLNDAGECSKLDVKKEGEHLIFSVSTLGCFGVAQDEDISKVSKPDNNNGNTGTSGNSTQKPSTVKTGDTANVLPYIGLLLLSGAVLILCVVRRRRRA
;
A
#
# COMPACT_ATOMS: atom_id res chain seq x y z
N MET A 1 8.88 -29.88 41.88
CA MET A 1 9.54 -28.89 40.99
C MET A 1 10.32 -27.78 41.71
N HIS A 2 10.34 -27.70 43.06
CA HIS A 2 10.99 -26.62 43.79
C HIS A 2 12.48 -26.86 44.16
N ARG A 3 13.04 -28.03 43.81
CA ARG A 3 14.46 -28.38 44.06
C ARG A 3 15.40 -28.21 42.85
N VAL A 4 14.86 -27.98 41.65
CA VAL A 4 15.67 -27.78 40.43
C VAL A 4 16.06 -26.30 40.26
N LYS A 5 15.18 -25.35 40.61
CA LYS A 5 15.47 -23.90 40.55
C LYS A 5 16.56 -23.44 41.54
N LYS A 6 16.75 -24.13 42.67
CA LYS A 6 17.80 -23.80 43.66
C LYS A 6 19.20 -24.29 43.26
N LEU A 7 19.32 -25.27 42.37
CA LEU A 7 20.62 -25.78 41.94
C LEU A 7 21.21 -24.92 40.81
N THR A 8 20.38 -24.36 39.94
CA THR A 8 20.80 -23.48 38.84
C THR A 8 21.26 -22.10 39.34
N ALA A 9 20.58 -21.55 40.36
CA ALA A 9 20.99 -20.28 40.99
C ALA A 9 22.31 -20.41 41.78
N LEU A 10 22.59 -21.59 42.35
CA LEU A 10 23.85 -21.85 43.07
C LEU A 10 25.04 -22.02 42.12
N ILE A 11 24.83 -22.55 40.91
CA ILE A 11 25.86 -22.71 39.87
C ILE A 11 26.18 -21.36 39.20
N LEU A 12 25.19 -20.49 39.00
CA LEU A 12 25.43 -19.12 38.50
C LEU A 12 26.18 -18.24 39.50
N ALA A 13 25.87 -18.36 40.80
CA ALA A 13 26.57 -17.62 41.86
C ALA A 13 28.03 -18.09 42.05
N LEU A 14 28.33 -19.37 41.81
CA LEU A 14 29.70 -19.91 41.88
C LEU A 14 30.58 -19.51 40.67
N LEU A 15 29.97 -19.26 39.51
CA LEU A 15 30.68 -18.78 38.31
C LEU A 15 31.02 -17.28 38.39
N LEU A 16 30.26 -16.50 39.14
CA LEU A 16 30.52 -15.07 39.38
C LEU A 16 31.58 -14.81 40.47
N CYS A 17 31.97 -15.83 41.26
CA CYS A 17 32.91 -15.68 42.37
C CYS A 17 34.38 -16.05 42.05
N LEU A 18 34.73 -16.46 40.82
CA LEU A 18 36.08 -16.99 40.52
C LEU A 18 36.85 -16.32 39.37
N GLY A 19 36.46 -15.13 38.93
CA GLY A 19 37.19 -14.43 37.87
C GLY A 19 37.26 -12.92 38.07
N ASN A 20 38.11 -12.45 38.98
CA ASN A 20 38.59 -11.05 38.97
C ASN A 20 39.90 -10.90 39.77
N VAL A 21 41.03 -10.80 39.07
CA VAL A 21 42.23 -9.97 39.37
C VAL A 21 43.08 -9.92 38.08
N PHE A 22 43.68 -8.84 37.55
CA PHE A 22 44.12 -7.50 37.98
C PHE A 22 43.88 -6.49 36.81
N LEU A 23 43.41 -5.23 36.98
CA LEU A 23 43.95 -4.01 37.62
C LEU A 23 44.98 -3.21 36.79
N TYR A 24 44.63 -1.98 36.38
CA TYR A 24 45.40 -0.78 36.74
C TYR A 24 44.53 0.49 36.72
N VAL A 25 44.54 1.19 37.86
CA VAL A 25 43.90 2.48 38.16
C VAL A 25 45.03 3.46 38.49
N GLY A 26 44.81 4.75 38.25
CA GLY A 26 45.54 5.82 38.91
C GLY A 26 44.68 7.08 39.01
N GLU A 27 44.06 7.30 40.17
CA GLU A 27 43.46 8.57 40.59
C GLU A 27 44.54 9.63 40.84
N VAL A 28 44.22 10.92 40.59
CA VAL A 28 44.68 12.04 41.43
C VAL A 28 43.59 13.12 41.51
N ARG A 29 43.41 13.65 42.72
CA ARG A 29 42.46 14.68 43.18
C ARG A 29 42.78 16.11 42.70
N ALA A 30 41.75 16.96 42.75
CA ALA A 30 41.75 18.39 42.50
C ALA A 30 42.33 19.21 43.68
N GLU A 31 43.26 20.13 43.42
CA GLU A 31 43.49 21.41 44.11
C GLU A 31 44.20 22.41 43.15
N ASP A 32 43.84 23.68 43.26
CA ASP A 32 44.47 24.93 42.76
C ASP A 32 44.35 25.39 41.28
N PHE A 33 43.89 26.65 41.14
CA PHE A 33 44.09 27.71 40.12
C PHE A 33 42.78 28.38 39.60
N PRO A 34 42.77 29.72 39.36
CA PRO A 34 42.21 30.68 40.30
C PRO A 34 40.99 31.46 39.78
N ALA A 35 40.41 32.25 40.68
CA ALA A 35 39.39 33.25 40.46
C ALA A 35 39.85 34.40 39.54
N GLU A 36 38.93 34.89 38.70
CA GLU A 36 38.76 36.32 38.48
C GLU A 36 37.27 36.61 38.16
N GLU A 37 36.69 37.48 38.99
CA GLU A 37 35.36 38.07 38.90
C GLU A 37 35.21 38.88 37.62
N VAL A 38 34.02 38.91 37.00
CA VAL A 38 33.35 40.18 36.66
C VAL A 38 31.83 40.00 36.77
N THR A 39 31.25 40.95 37.48
CA THR A 39 29.87 41.16 37.93
C THR A 39 28.92 41.66 36.84
N GLU A 40 27.63 41.35 36.99
CA GLU A 40 26.53 42.19 36.46
C GLU A 40 26.52 43.54 37.17
N GLU A 41 26.42 44.65 36.44
CA GLU A 41 25.49 45.75 36.76
C GLU A 41 25.43 46.86 35.68
N ALA A 42 24.27 47.51 35.70
CA ALA A 42 23.67 48.51 34.84
C ALA A 42 24.41 49.84 34.56
N LEU A 43 23.78 50.64 33.68
CA LEU A 43 23.69 52.11 33.57
C LEU A 43 24.16 52.64 32.18
N THR A 44 23.24 52.95 31.25
CA THR A 44 22.48 54.21 31.02
C THR A 44 23.14 55.20 30.05
N GLU A 45 22.35 55.53 29.03
CA GLU A 45 22.10 56.87 28.43
C GLU A 45 23.11 57.58 27.50
N GLU A 46 22.47 58.33 26.57
CA GLU A 46 22.94 59.42 25.69
C GLU A 46 23.68 59.04 24.38
N GLU A 47 23.39 59.59 23.19
CA GLU A 47 22.34 60.51 22.71
C GLU A 47 22.49 60.59 21.15
N THR A 48 21.37 60.72 20.44
CA THR A 48 21.14 61.51 19.20
C THR A 48 22.07 61.43 17.97
N ALA A 49 21.51 61.05 16.82
CA ALA A 49 21.26 61.98 15.70
C ALA A 49 20.24 61.40 14.69
N GLU A 50 19.12 62.10 14.56
CA GLU A 50 18.11 62.05 13.48
C GLU A 50 18.78 62.27 12.09
N THR A 51 18.25 61.81 10.95
CA THR A 51 17.04 62.36 10.32
C THR A 51 16.66 61.55 9.06
N ALA A 52 15.35 61.38 8.88
CA ALA A 52 14.65 60.82 7.72
C ALA A 52 14.49 61.84 6.57
N VAL A 53 14.23 61.35 5.34
CA VAL A 53 13.35 61.90 4.27
C VAL A 53 13.14 60.74 3.26
N SER A 54 12.07 59.95 3.31
CA SER A 54 10.69 60.10 2.78
C SER A 54 10.48 59.69 1.31
N GLU A 55 9.40 58.91 1.15
CA GLU A 55 8.48 58.62 0.02
C GLU A 55 8.40 59.73 -1.06
N GLU A 56 8.02 59.51 -2.33
CA GLU A 56 6.77 58.99 -2.92
C GLU A 56 6.95 59.21 -4.47
N GLU A 57 6.43 58.47 -5.45
CA GLU A 57 5.04 58.41 -5.95
C GLU A 57 4.94 57.45 -7.17
N MET A 58 3.88 56.63 -7.18
CA MET A 58 2.86 56.31 -8.24
C MET A 58 3.17 56.46 -9.75
N ALA A 59 2.50 55.85 -10.74
CA ALA A 59 1.56 54.75 -10.96
C ALA A 59 1.17 54.82 -12.48
N GLU A 60 0.42 53.81 -12.97
CA GLU A 60 -0.34 53.73 -14.26
C GLU A 60 0.45 53.36 -15.54
N GLU A 61 0.19 52.18 -16.16
CA GLU A 61 -0.87 51.87 -17.17
C GLU A 61 -0.73 52.72 -18.45
N GLU A 62 -0.83 52.24 -19.69
CA GLU A 62 -1.60 51.15 -20.28
C GLU A 62 -1.08 50.87 -21.72
N ALA A 63 -1.81 50.04 -22.46
CA ALA A 63 -1.44 49.27 -23.65
C ALA A 63 -1.43 49.98 -25.03
N GLU A 64 -0.96 49.19 -26.00
CA GLU A 64 -1.47 49.01 -27.38
C GLU A 64 -0.75 49.66 -28.60
N LYS A 65 -0.34 48.75 -29.52
CA LYS A 65 -0.66 48.68 -30.97
C LYS A 65 0.34 49.16 -32.06
N THR A 66 0.63 48.19 -32.95
CA THR A 66 0.73 48.23 -34.44
C THR A 66 1.91 48.96 -35.11
N THR A 67 2.80 48.22 -35.83
CA THR A 67 2.92 48.06 -37.31
C THR A 67 3.13 49.39 -38.04
N GLU A 68 4.03 49.60 -39.00
CA GLU A 68 4.50 48.83 -40.15
C GLU A 68 5.50 49.75 -40.88
N GLU A 69 6.35 49.20 -41.77
CA GLU A 69 6.72 49.76 -43.10
C GLU A 69 7.91 48.90 -43.60
N THR A 70 7.72 47.93 -44.52
CA THR A 70 7.62 48.06 -45.99
C THR A 70 8.86 48.74 -46.59
N SER A 71 9.42 48.38 -47.74
CA SER A 71 9.13 47.49 -48.88
C SER A 71 10.37 47.60 -49.79
N GLU A 72 10.68 46.64 -50.64
CA GLU A 72 10.57 46.71 -52.12
C GLU A 72 11.67 45.74 -52.63
N GLU A 73 11.60 45.01 -53.73
CA GLU A 73 10.62 44.68 -54.77
C GLU A 73 11.28 43.50 -55.54
N MET A 74 10.56 42.42 -55.90
CA MET A 74 10.07 42.12 -57.26
C MET A 74 11.17 42.03 -58.34
N THR A 75 11.29 41.03 -59.22
CA THR A 75 10.31 40.35 -60.10
C THR A 75 11.08 39.25 -60.89
N GLU A 76 10.53 38.04 -61.08
CA GLU A 76 9.95 37.48 -62.36
C GLU A 76 10.98 37.27 -63.50
N GLU A 77 10.99 36.24 -64.35
CA GLU A 77 9.98 35.38 -65.01
C GLU A 77 10.76 34.20 -65.66
N THR A 78 10.42 32.93 -65.44
CA THR A 78 9.66 31.98 -66.31
C THR A 78 10.27 31.45 -67.62
N THR A 79 10.03 30.14 -67.82
CA THR A 79 9.77 29.38 -69.07
C THR A 79 10.96 29.13 -70.01
N GLU A 80 11.17 27.98 -70.67
CA GLU A 80 10.33 27.07 -71.49
C GLU A 80 11.25 25.84 -71.76
N GLU A 81 10.92 24.54 -71.76
CA GLU A 81 9.98 23.71 -72.54
C GLU A 81 10.71 22.47 -73.11
N SER A 82 9.95 21.38 -73.20
CA SER A 82 10.05 20.21 -74.11
C SER A 82 11.05 19.09 -73.78
N ALA A 83 10.81 17.81 -74.05
CA ALA A 83 9.61 17.00 -74.32
C ALA A 83 10.11 15.55 -74.59
N GLY A 84 9.37 14.55 -74.11
CA GLY A 84 9.33 13.17 -74.63
C GLY A 84 10.50 12.25 -74.28
N GLU A 85 10.37 10.93 -74.17
CA GLU A 85 9.23 10.02 -74.15
C GLU A 85 9.81 8.64 -73.69
N GLU A 86 8.97 7.85 -73.05
CA GLU A 86 9.02 6.44 -72.66
C GLU A 86 10.18 5.52 -73.12
N ALA A 87 10.71 4.72 -72.17
CA ALA A 87 10.78 3.26 -72.28
C ALA A 87 11.20 2.60 -70.95
N GLU A 88 10.36 1.67 -70.48
CA GLU A 88 10.71 0.65 -69.47
C GLU A 88 11.85 -0.26 -69.97
N GLU A 89 12.78 -0.60 -69.07
CA GLU A 89 12.98 -1.96 -68.52
C GLU A 89 14.46 -2.21 -68.17
N THR A 90 14.65 -2.93 -67.06
CA THR A 90 15.85 -3.71 -66.62
C THR A 90 16.90 -3.09 -65.69
N VAL A 91 16.78 -3.55 -64.43
CA VAL A 91 17.79 -3.85 -63.40
C VAL A 91 19.28 -3.85 -63.82
N ALA A 92 20.08 -2.98 -63.21
CA ALA A 92 21.37 -3.27 -62.55
C ALA A 92 22.02 -1.96 -62.06
N GLY A 93 22.51 -1.96 -60.82
CA GLY A 93 22.91 -0.76 -60.12
C GLY A 93 24.22 -0.12 -60.53
N THR A 94 24.38 1.13 -60.09
CA THR A 94 25.62 1.76 -59.64
C THR A 94 25.24 2.83 -58.62
N ASP A 95 25.64 2.66 -57.36
CA ASP A 95 25.61 3.72 -56.36
C ASP A 95 26.49 4.88 -56.84
N GLU A 96 25.88 6.02 -57.13
CA GLU A 96 26.62 7.28 -57.27
C GLU A 96 27.06 7.73 -55.88
N VAL A 97 28.37 7.61 -55.63
CA VAL A 97 29.04 8.18 -54.47
C VAL A 97 28.98 9.71 -54.58
N VAL A 98 28.07 10.33 -53.84
CA VAL A 98 28.02 11.79 -53.65
C VAL A 98 29.36 12.25 -53.06
N ALA A 99 29.95 13.30 -53.64
CA ALA A 99 31.22 13.86 -53.17
C ALA A 99 31.09 14.39 -51.74
N ALA A 100 31.93 13.89 -50.82
CA ALA A 100 31.93 14.19 -49.39
C ALA A 100 31.93 15.69 -49.01
N SER A 101 32.45 16.55 -49.90
CA SER A 101 32.54 18.01 -49.69
C SER A 101 31.21 18.75 -49.87
N SER A 102 30.14 18.08 -50.32
CA SER A 102 28.80 18.69 -50.53
C SER A 102 27.77 18.37 -49.43
N LEU A 103 28.10 17.48 -48.50
CA LEU A 103 27.16 17.04 -47.45
C LEU A 103 27.10 18.10 -46.33
N THR A 104 25.90 18.53 -45.91
CA THR A 104 25.73 19.42 -44.76
C THR A 104 25.80 18.63 -43.45
N GLY A 105 26.66 19.04 -42.52
CA GLY A 105 26.74 18.44 -41.19
C GLY A 105 25.51 18.78 -40.34
N ALA A 106 25.10 17.87 -39.47
CA ALA A 106 24.04 18.08 -38.49
C ALA A 106 24.55 18.84 -37.26
N THR A 107 23.64 19.55 -36.60
CA THR A 107 23.88 20.10 -35.26
C THR A 107 23.69 18.98 -34.24
N MET A 108 24.75 18.65 -33.50
CA MET A 108 24.76 17.64 -32.44
C MET A 108 24.63 18.28 -31.05
N PRO A 109 24.06 17.57 -30.06
CA PRO A 109 23.92 18.08 -28.70
C PRO A 109 25.30 18.23 -28.02
N THR A 110 25.66 19.47 -27.69
CA THR A 110 26.87 19.80 -26.93
C THR A 110 26.54 19.99 -25.44
N GLY A 111 27.44 19.55 -24.56
CA GLY A 111 27.24 19.66 -23.10
C GLY A 111 26.47 18.49 -22.47
N GLN A 112 26.04 17.51 -23.27
CA GLN A 112 25.48 16.24 -22.83
C GLN A 112 26.34 15.07 -23.35
N PHE A 113 26.22 13.91 -22.71
CA PHE A 113 26.86 12.69 -23.20
C PHE A 113 25.97 11.99 -24.23
N VAL A 114 26.62 11.36 -25.22
CA VAL A 114 25.99 10.53 -26.22
C VAL A 114 26.55 9.11 -26.17
N TYR A 115 25.77 8.19 -26.71
CA TYR A 115 26.15 6.82 -27.04
C TYR A 115 26.16 6.68 -28.56
N ILE A 116 27.19 6.03 -29.09
CA ILE A 116 27.37 5.83 -30.53
C ILE A 116 27.26 4.33 -30.81
N TYR A 117 26.12 3.90 -31.36
CA TYR A 117 25.81 2.51 -31.69
C TYR A 117 26.07 2.23 -33.16
N TYR A 118 26.58 1.03 -33.44
CA TYR A 118 26.51 0.52 -34.81
C TYR A 118 25.04 0.35 -35.21
N ASN A 119 24.64 0.92 -36.35
CA ASN A 119 23.24 0.90 -36.79
C ASN A 119 22.86 -0.45 -37.44
N GLY A 120 22.91 -1.53 -36.65
CA GLY A 120 22.39 -2.85 -37.00
C GLY A 120 20.94 -3.05 -36.54
N SER A 121 20.33 -4.19 -36.89
CA SER A 121 18.92 -4.50 -36.62
C SER A 121 18.52 -4.49 -35.13
N ASP A 122 19.46 -4.78 -34.23
CA ASP A 122 19.23 -4.88 -32.78
C ASP A 122 20.04 -3.86 -31.96
N ARG A 123 20.85 -3.03 -32.64
CA ARG A 123 21.80 -2.06 -32.04
C ARG A 123 22.58 -2.68 -30.87
N GLN A 124 23.01 -3.93 -31.03
CA GLN A 124 23.69 -4.71 -29.98
C GLN A 124 25.03 -4.11 -29.55
N TYR A 125 25.75 -3.47 -30.48
CA TYR A 125 27.12 -3.01 -30.28
C TYR A 125 27.23 -1.49 -30.28
N ARG A 126 28.02 -0.97 -29.33
CA ARG A 126 28.31 0.46 -29.19
C ARG A 126 29.79 0.74 -28.98
N TRP A 127 30.19 1.98 -29.18
CA TRP A 127 31.56 2.42 -28.88
C TRP A 127 31.86 2.25 -27.40
N ASN A 128 33.00 1.65 -27.11
CA ASN A 128 33.55 1.46 -25.78
C ASN A 128 35.08 1.59 -25.80
N ILE A 129 35.67 1.85 -24.63
CA ILE A 129 37.13 1.89 -24.42
C ILE A 129 37.46 1.11 -23.15
N ASN A 130 38.39 0.16 -23.26
CA ASN A 130 38.81 -0.66 -22.12
C ASN A 130 39.88 0.09 -21.32
N ASN A 131 40.00 -0.20 -20.03
CA ASN A 131 41.02 0.37 -19.13
C ASN A 131 41.06 1.92 -19.12
N THR A 132 39.95 2.56 -18.75
CA THR A 132 39.84 4.04 -18.65
C THR A 132 40.68 4.70 -17.56
N GLY A 133 41.49 3.92 -16.84
CA GLY A 133 42.48 4.39 -15.89
C GLY A 133 43.79 4.81 -16.57
N VAL A 134 43.90 6.10 -16.92
CA VAL A 134 45.16 6.87 -17.07
C VAL A 134 46.05 6.63 -18.32
N LEU A 135 45.77 5.68 -19.22
CA LEU A 135 46.68 5.38 -20.34
C LEU A 135 46.29 6.06 -21.67
N LYS A 136 47.22 6.83 -22.24
CA LYS A 136 47.19 7.34 -23.63
C LYS A 136 47.29 6.16 -24.61
N GLY A 137 46.44 6.12 -25.63
CA GLY A 137 46.51 5.16 -26.75
C GLY A 137 45.52 3.99 -26.70
N GLU A 138 44.60 3.94 -25.73
CA GLU A 138 43.57 2.89 -25.70
C GLU A 138 42.56 3.05 -26.84
N CYS A 139 42.32 1.97 -27.57
CA CYS A 139 41.52 1.97 -28.79
C CYS A 139 40.01 2.01 -28.49
N VAL A 140 39.29 2.80 -29.27
CA VAL A 140 37.83 2.72 -29.38
C VAL A 140 37.47 1.44 -30.13
N HIS A 141 36.54 0.67 -29.59
CA HIS A 141 36.07 -0.57 -30.18
C HIS A 141 34.58 -0.78 -29.92
N LEU A 142 33.97 -1.70 -30.66
CA LEU A 142 32.62 -2.18 -30.38
C LEU A 142 32.62 -3.05 -29.14
N ASP A 143 31.71 -2.79 -28.21
CA ASP A 143 31.39 -3.69 -27.11
C ASP A 143 29.89 -3.93 -27.04
N ASP A 144 29.52 -5.04 -26.40
CA ASP A 144 28.14 -5.31 -26.03
C ASP A 144 27.66 -4.33 -24.94
N ARG A 145 26.38 -4.43 -24.59
CA ARG A 145 25.74 -3.51 -23.64
C ARG A 145 26.33 -3.59 -22.22
N ASN A 146 27.11 -4.61 -21.88
CA ASN A 146 27.77 -4.70 -20.58
C ASN A 146 29.04 -3.82 -20.48
N GLY A 147 29.50 -3.24 -21.59
CA GLY A 147 30.61 -2.29 -21.59
C GLY A 147 30.24 -0.99 -20.86
N SER A 148 31.01 -0.62 -19.83
CA SER A 148 30.71 0.50 -18.93
C SER A 148 31.32 1.86 -19.34
N ASN A 149 32.22 1.90 -20.33
CA ASN A 149 33.01 3.07 -20.71
C ASN A 149 32.59 3.65 -22.07
N CYS A 150 31.28 3.79 -22.26
CA CYS A 150 30.63 4.04 -23.54
C CYS A 150 30.05 5.45 -23.71
N LYS A 151 30.13 6.30 -22.67
CA LYS A 151 29.61 7.68 -22.67
C LYS A 151 30.62 8.63 -23.31
N MET A 152 30.21 9.31 -24.37
CA MET A 152 31.04 10.23 -25.15
C MET A 152 30.49 11.66 -25.08
N GLY A 153 31.30 12.65 -24.73
CA GLY A 153 30.92 14.07 -24.75
C GLY A 153 31.25 14.69 -26.11
N LEU A 154 30.37 15.54 -26.64
CA LEU A 154 30.61 16.26 -27.89
C LEU A 154 30.91 17.74 -27.62
N GLY A 155 32.02 18.24 -28.16
CA GLY A 155 32.39 19.65 -28.12
C GLY A 155 32.33 20.28 -29.50
N SER A 156 31.51 21.33 -29.69
CA SER A 156 31.40 22.02 -30.97
C SER A 156 32.66 22.81 -31.32
N VAL A 157 33.13 22.65 -32.56
CA VAL A 157 34.22 23.41 -33.15
C VAL A 157 33.78 23.91 -34.53
N TYR A 158 33.55 25.21 -34.67
CA TYR A 158 33.12 25.81 -35.95
C TYR A 158 34.32 26.38 -36.71
N GLU A 159 34.63 25.83 -37.88
CA GLU A 159 35.82 26.22 -38.66
C GLU A 159 35.51 26.21 -40.16
N ASN A 160 35.91 27.27 -40.88
CA ASN A 160 35.74 27.41 -42.33
C ASN A 160 34.30 27.18 -42.84
N GLY A 161 33.30 27.61 -42.08
CA GLY A 161 31.88 27.45 -42.45
C GLY A 161 31.32 26.04 -42.22
N VAL A 162 32.09 25.15 -41.60
CA VAL A 162 31.69 23.76 -41.32
C VAL A 162 31.70 23.53 -39.82
N GLN A 163 30.62 22.91 -39.32
CA GLN A 163 30.50 22.50 -37.92
C GLN A 163 31.17 21.14 -37.72
N TYR A 164 32.24 21.13 -36.92
CA TYR A 164 32.90 19.92 -36.43
C TYR A 164 32.60 19.72 -34.94
N TYR A 165 32.91 18.51 -34.48
CA TYR A 165 32.76 18.07 -33.12
C TYR A 165 34.01 17.33 -32.68
N SER A 166 34.54 17.69 -31.51
CA SER A 166 35.45 16.82 -30.78
C SER A 166 34.64 15.80 -29.99
N ILE A 167 35.19 14.59 -29.86
CA ILE A 167 34.58 13.51 -29.09
C ILE A 167 35.48 13.26 -27.88
N MET A 168 34.95 13.40 -26.67
CA MET A 168 35.68 13.21 -25.42
C MET A 168 35.12 12.00 -24.66
N HIS A 169 35.99 11.16 -24.10
CA HIS A 169 35.56 10.12 -23.19
C HIS A 169 35.21 10.69 -21.81
N ASN A 170 34.03 10.34 -21.28
CA ASN A 170 33.50 10.89 -20.02
C ASN A 170 34.43 10.68 -18.81
N THR A 171 34.96 9.47 -18.63
CA THR A 171 35.64 9.10 -17.39
C THR A 171 37.06 9.66 -17.32
N CYS A 172 37.78 9.65 -18.43
CA CYS A 172 39.21 10.00 -18.45
C CYS A 172 39.48 11.42 -18.98
N GLY A 173 38.52 12.04 -19.68
CA GLY A 173 38.62 13.39 -20.24
C GLY A 173 39.57 13.51 -21.43
N PHE A 174 40.01 12.38 -22.02
CA PHE A 174 40.80 12.38 -23.25
C PHE A 174 39.90 12.52 -24.47
N TYR A 175 40.35 13.28 -25.45
CA TYR A 175 39.72 13.36 -26.76
C TYR A 175 40.10 12.15 -27.61
N ILE A 176 39.14 11.70 -28.40
CA ILE A 176 39.32 10.67 -29.41
C ILE A 176 39.99 11.29 -30.63
N ASP A 177 41.03 10.64 -31.13
CA ASP A 177 41.64 10.94 -32.42
C ASP A 177 41.79 9.68 -33.27
N SER A 178 41.93 9.88 -34.58
CA SER A 178 42.42 8.81 -35.45
C SER A 178 43.94 8.73 -35.39
N GLU A 179 44.48 7.51 -35.38
CA GLU A 179 45.92 7.27 -35.37
C GLU A 179 46.64 7.96 -36.54
N GLY A 180 47.67 8.72 -36.20
CA GLY A 180 48.35 9.57 -37.17
C GLY A 180 47.52 10.78 -37.59
N ASP A 181 48.18 11.93 -37.67
CA ASP A 181 47.57 13.20 -38.09
C ASP A 181 47.43 13.29 -39.63
N ASN A 182 46.84 12.26 -40.26
CA ASN A 182 46.85 12.02 -41.70
C ASN A 182 45.45 11.68 -42.28
N ASP A 183 45.35 11.51 -43.60
CA ASP A 183 44.11 11.27 -44.34
C ASP A 183 43.98 9.84 -44.91
N LYS A 184 44.61 8.85 -44.25
CA LYS A 184 44.61 7.45 -44.66
C LYS A 184 43.45 6.67 -44.05
N THR A 185 43.05 5.61 -44.74
CA THR A 185 42.12 4.60 -44.25
C THR A 185 42.85 3.55 -43.41
N GLY A 186 42.18 2.98 -42.41
CA GLY A 186 42.68 1.94 -41.53
C GLY A 186 43.33 2.46 -40.25
N GLU A 187 43.34 3.78 -40.03
CA GLU A 187 43.88 4.38 -38.82
C GLU A 187 42.90 4.17 -37.66
N VAL A 188 43.39 3.63 -36.54
CA VAL A 188 42.56 3.25 -35.39
C VAL A 188 42.19 4.47 -34.56
N LEU A 189 40.94 4.56 -34.14
CA LEU A 189 40.51 5.60 -33.20
C LEU A 189 40.95 5.23 -31.78
N HIS A 190 41.55 6.18 -31.08
CA HIS A 190 42.00 5.97 -29.71
C HIS A 190 41.87 7.23 -28.86
N GLN A 191 41.91 7.05 -27.54
CA GLN A 191 41.99 8.19 -26.63
C GLN A 191 43.45 8.67 -26.54
N TYR A 192 43.72 9.95 -26.78
CA TYR A 192 45.11 10.42 -26.86
C TYR A 192 45.42 11.63 -25.98
N GLU A 193 44.82 12.79 -26.24
CA GLU A 193 45.15 14.04 -25.52
C GLU A 193 43.95 14.72 -24.91
N LYS A 194 44.14 15.42 -23.78
CA LYS A 194 43.10 16.19 -23.08
C LYS A 194 42.90 17.61 -23.63
N LYS A 195 43.56 17.93 -24.75
CA LYS A 195 43.45 19.21 -25.43
C LYS A 195 43.22 18.97 -26.93
N ILE A 196 42.29 19.71 -27.50
CA ILE A 196 42.05 19.74 -28.94
C ILE A 196 43.06 20.71 -29.54
N HIS A 197 43.93 20.24 -30.42
CA HIS A 197 44.90 21.08 -31.12
C HIS A 197 45.26 20.57 -32.52
N GLN A 198 44.77 19.39 -32.91
CA GLN A 198 44.98 18.79 -34.22
C GLN A 198 43.63 18.50 -34.92
N ASP A 199 43.68 18.30 -36.23
CA ASP A 199 42.49 18.08 -37.03
C ASP A 199 42.02 16.62 -37.03
N ASN A 200 42.89 15.67 -36.69
CA ASN A 200 42.51 14.26 -36.48
C ASN A 200 41.63 14.04 -35.22
N GLN A 201 41.42 15.06 -34.40
CA GLN A 201 40.52 15.09 -33.22
C GLN A 201 39.11 15.63 -33.54
N LYS A 202 38.83 15.97 -34.79
CA LYS A 202 37.62 16.69 -35.20
C LYS A 202 36.82 15.86 -36.20
N PHE A 203 35.54 15.70 -35.90
CA PHE A 203 34.63 14.86 -36.67
C PHE A 203 33.38 15.63 -37.08
N ARG A 204 32.82 15.30 -38.23
CA ARG A 204 31.57 15.88 -38.76
C ARG A 204 30.51 14.79 -38.79
N PHE A 205 29.34 15.07 -38.24
CA PHE A 205 28.19 14.16 -38.25
C PHE A 205 27.30 14.54 -39.43
N VAL A 206 27.14 13.66 -40.40
CA VAL A 206 26.30 13.88 -41.59
C VAL A 206 25.05 13.02 -41.47
N PRO A 207 23.84 13.59 -41.48
CA PRO A 207 22.61 12.82 -41.31
C PRO A 207 22.38 11.87 -42.48
N VAL A 208 21.87 10.68 -42.20
CA VAL A 208 21.48 9.70 -43.22
C VAL A 208 20.02 9.96 -43.64
N ALA A 209 19.79 10.16 -44.94
CA ALA A 209 18.47 10.49 -45.46
C ALA A 209 17.42 9.42 -45.07
N GLY A 210 16.30 9.87 -44.50
CA GLY A 210 15.18 9.00 -44.10
C GLY A 210 15.42 8.19 -42.83
N LYS A 211 16.51 8.41 -42.08
CA LYS A 211 16.79 7.72 -40.81
C LYS A 211 17.07 8.74 -39.70
N GLU A 212 16.16 8.82 -38.74
CA GLU A 212 16.28 9.70 -37.57
C GLU A 212 17.45 9.24 -36.68
N ASP A 213 18.24 10.21 -36.18
CA ASP A 213 19.40 10.00 -35.31
C ASP A 213 20.50 9.06 -35.85
N VAL A 214 20.47 8.80 -37.16
CA VAL A 214 21.50 7.99 -37.84
C VAL A 214 22.40 8.90 -38.67
N TYR A 215 23.71 8.75 -38.49
CA TYR A 215 24.72 9.61 -39.09
C TYR A 215 25.86 8.81 -39.72
N TYR A 216 26.45 9.37 -40.78
CA TYR A 216 27.82 9.09 -41.17
C TYR A 216 28.74 10.01 -40.37
N ILE A 217 29.71 9.44 -39.66
CA ILE A 217 30.73 10.23 -38.95
C ILE A 217 31.95 10.35 -39.88
N MET A 218 32.41 11.56 -40.15
CA MET A 218 33.51 11.86 -41.06
C MET A 218 34.67 12.54 -40.34
N SER A 219 35.90 12.20 -40.69
CA SER A 219 37.11 12.86 -40.15
C SER A 219 37.39 14.17 -40.89
N LYS A 220 37.72 15.23 -40.16
CA LYS A 220 38.15 16.52 -40.75
C LYS A 220 39.40 16.37 -41.64
N LYS A 221 40.26 15.37 -41.40
CA LYS A 221 41.40 15.10 -42.29
C LYS A 221 40.99 14.69 -43.70
N GLY A 222 39.85 14.01 -43.83
CA GLY A 222 39.21 13.76 -45.12
C GLY A 222 38.78 15.06 -45.78
N ASP A 223 38.08 15.93 -45.04
CA ASP A 223 37.63 17.23 -45.54
C ASP A 223 38.81 18.12 -46.00
N ASN A 224 39.90 18.19 -45.23
CA ASN A 224 41.12 18.93 -45.57
C ASN A 224 41.79 18.45 -46.87
N SER A 225 41.62 17.16 -47.22
CA SER A 225 42.22 16.53 -48.39
C SER A 225 41.20 16.29 -49.52
N ASN A 226 39.96 16.75 -49.35
CA ASN A 226 38.82 16.49 -50.23
C ASN A 226 38.60 14.99 -50.52
N LYS A 227 38.72 14.15 -49.47
CA LYS A 227 38.52 12.70 -49.49
C LYS A 227 37.36 12.29 -48.59
N SER A 228 36.59 11.30 -49.04
CA SER A 228 35.57 10.64 -48.22
C SER A 228 36.23 9.75 -47.17
N LEU A 229 36.54 10.32 -46.00
CA LEU A 229 37.15 9.62 -44.88
C LEU A 229 36.14 9.48 -43.74
N TYR A 230 35.43 8.36 -43.72
CA TYR A 230 34.43 8.02 -42.71
C TYR A 230 35.07 7.33 -41.50
N ILE A 231 34.31 7.26 -40.41
CA ILE A 231 34.59 6.42 -39.25
C ILE A 231 33.76 5.14 -39.38
N GLY A 232 34.41 4.00 -39.27
CA GLY A 232 33.81 2.69 -39.50
C GLY A 232 34.49 1.58 -38.71
N LEU A 233 34.35 0.35 -39.20
CA LEU A 233 34.77 -0.86 -38.50
C LEU A 233 36.01 -1.49 -39.14
N GLU A 234 36.95 -1.92 -38.30
CA GLU A 234 38.09 -2.70 -38.77
C GLU A 234 37.60 -3.96 -39.52
N ASN A 235 38.08 -4.15 -40.75
CA ASN A 235 37.68 -5.25 -41.63
C ASN A 235 36.16 -5.36 -41.89
N ASN A 236 35.37 -4.30 -41.68
CA ASN A 236 33.90 -4.33 -41.75
C ASN A 236 33.25 -5.41 -40.85
N SER A 237 33.92 -5.77 -39.74
CA SER A 237 33.45 -6.80 -38.81
C SER A 237 32.51 -6.21 -37.76
N VAL A 238 31.33 -6.82 -37.57
CA VAL A 238 30.39 -6.44 -36.50
C VAL A 238 30.48 -7.48 -35.39
N ALA A 239 31.46 -7.31 -34.52
CA ALA A 239 31.69 -8.21 -33.39
C ALA A 239 32.29 -7.44 -32.20
N LYS A 240 32.06 -7.95 -30.98
CA LYS A 240 32.69 -7.46 -29.76
C LYS A 240 34.22 -7.35 -29.93
N HIS A 241 34.79 -6.27 -29.42
CA HIS A 241 36.18 -5.84 -29.55
C HIS A 241 36.64 -5.47 -30.97
N THR A 242 35.75 -5.36 -31.95
CA THR A 242 36.14 -4.83 -33.28
C THR A 242 36.52 -3.36 -33.14
N LYS A 243 37.73 -3.00 -33.57
CA LYS A 243 38.23 -1.63 -33.48
C LYS A 243 37.47 -0.68 -34.40
N ILE A 244 37.36 0.57 -33.95
CA ILE A 244 36.84 1.67 -34.76
C ILE A 244 38.01 2.29 -35.53
N VAL A 245 37.85 2.48 -36.84
CA VAL A 245 38.92 2.94 -37.74
C VAL A 245 38.43 3.99 -38.72
N THR A 246 39.34 4.74 -39.33
CA THR A 246 39.04 5.53 -40.53
C THR A 246 38.84 4.61 -41.74
N THR A 247 37.90 4.92 -42.63
CA THR A 247 37.57 4.08 -43.79
C THR A 247 37.04 4.93 -44.94
N SER A 248 37.14 4.41 -46.17
CA SER A 248 36.51 5.02 -47.35
C SER A 248 35.05 4.62 -47.53
N THR A 249 34.58 3.63 -46.77
CA THR A 249 33.21 3.11 -46.87
C THR A 249 32.33 3.74 -45.79
N PRO A 250 31.16 4.33 -46.13
CA PRO A 250 30.28 4.91 -45.13
C PRO A 250 29.75 3.84 -44.18
N THR A 251 29.81 4.12 -42.88
CA THR A 251 29.21 3.29 -41.83
C THR A 251 28.13 4.11 -41.13
N GLU A 252 26.94 3.53 -41.00
CA GLU A 252 25.82 4.16 -40.31
C GLU A 252 25.97 4.00 -38.79
N TRP A 253 25.97 5.12 -38.08
CA TRP A 253 26.03 5.19 -36.63
C TRP A 253 24.74 5.79 -36.08
N TYR A 254 24.08 5.07 -35.17
CA TYR A 254 22.95 5.62 -34.42
C TYR A 254 23.51 6.35 -33.19
N VAL A 255 23.23 7.64 -33.07
CA VAL A 255 23.77 8.50 -32.01
C VAL A 255 22.63 8.96 -31.12
N SER A 256 22.68 8.61 -29.84
CA SER A 256 21.59 8.90 -28.90
C SER A 256 22.13 9.54 -27.63
N THR A 257 21.43 10.55 -27.10
CA THR A 257 21.67 11.10 -25.75
C THR A 257 21.15 10.19 -24.64
N ARG A 258 20.42 9.13 -25.00
CA ARG A 258 19.86 8.10 -24.12
C ARG A 258 20.53 6.75 -24.40
N ASP A 259 20.73 5.93 -23.38
CA ASP A 259 21.07 4.53 -23.64
C ASP A 259 19.86 3.89 -24.35
N TYR A 260 20.10 3.08 -25.39
CA TYR A 260 19.07 2.51 -26.26
C TYR A 260 17.98 1.71 -25.49
N ASP A 261 18.24 1.34 -24.24
CA ASP A 261 17.30 0.64 -23.35
C ASP A 261 16.30 1.54 -22.59
N GLU A 262 16.38 2.88 -22.66
CA GLU A 262 15.43 3.75 -21.94
C GLU A 262 13.96 3.64 -22.42
N THR A 263 13.69 2.85 -23.47
CA THR A 263 12.34 2.54 -23.94
C THR A 263 12.04 1.04 -24.11
N ALA A 264 13.04 0.16 -24.00
CA ALA A 264 12.90 -1.24 -24.40
C ALA A 264 12.57 -2.19 -23.24
N ALA A 265 11.46 -1.88 -22.54
CA ALA A 265 10.43 -2.82 -22.08
C ALA A 265 9.59 -2.11 -21.01
N MET A 266 8.63 -1.30 -21.43
CA MET A 266 7.43 -1.08 -20.62
C MET A 266 6.77 -2.45 -20.41
N LYS A 267 7.17 -3.20 -19.39
CA LYS A 267 6.32 -4.25 -18.84
C LYS A 267 5.09 -3.52 -18.33
N GLY A 268 3.92 -3.72 -18.96
CA GLY A 268 2.70 -2.95 -18.67
C GLY A 268 2.52 -2.63 -17.17
N GLY A 269 2.18 -1.38 -16.87
CA GLY A 269 1.95 -0.88 -15.52
C GLY A 269 1.12 0.40 -15.60
N GLU A 270 -0.20 0.24 -15.57
CA GLU A 270 -1.21 1.28 -15.87
C GLU A 270 -1.78 1.96 -14.61
N ALA A 271 -1.20 1.77 -13.43
CA ALA A 271 -1.70 2.44 -12.23
C ALA A 271 -1.04 3.81 -12.08
N LYS A 272 -1.56 4.82 -12.81
CA LYS A 272 -1.44 6.20 -12.33
C LYS A 272 -2.46 6.35 -11.19
N PHE A 273 -1.98 6.57 -9.96
CA PHE A 273 -2.84 6.93 -8.83
C PHE A 273 -3.75 8.09 -9.21
N ALA A 274 -5.01 8.04 -8.75
CA ALA A 274 -6.02 9.04 -9.11
C ALA A 274 -5.68 10.44 -8.57
N GLN A 275 -5.05 10.49 -7.39
CA GLN A 275 -4.53 11.71 -6.80
C GLN A 275 -3.12 12.00 -7.30
N ASP A 276 -2.79 13.28 -7.48
CA ASP A 276 -1.44 13.73 -7.74
C ASP A 276 -0.62 13.77 -6.44
N GLY A 277 0.52 13.09 -6.43
CA GLY A 277 1.44 13.14 -5.30
C GLY A 277 1.00 12.44 -4.01
N PRO A 278 0.34 11.25 -4.04
CA PRO A 278 -0.14 10.59 -2.82
C PRO A 278 1.01 10.19 -1.90
N VAL A 279 0.75 10.14 -0.60
CA VAL A 279 1.67 9.64 0.42
C VAL A 279 1.44 8.14 0.63
N LEU A 280 2.49 7.35 0.46
CA LEU A 280 2.43 5.89 0.45
C LEU A 280 3.27 5.30 1.59
N THR A 281 2.79 4.18 2.14
CA THR A 281 3.61 3.23 2.90
C THR A 281 3.68 1.91 2.15
N PHE A 282 4.74 1.14 2.39
CA PHE A 282 5.00 -0.10 1.67
C PHE A 282 5.29 -1.21 2.65
N ASN A 283 4.58 -2.32 2.54
CA ASN A 283 4.93 -3.53 3.27
C ASN A 283 4.83 -4.77 2.37
N PRO A 284 5.70 -5.76 2.58
CA PRO A 284 5.46 -7.08 2.00
C PRO A 284 4.08 -7.61 2.42
N GLU A 285 3.39 -8.26 1.49
CA GLU A 285 2.10 -8.87 1.81
C GLU A 285 2.25 -9.90 2.94
N GLY A 286 1.42 -9.75 3.98
CA GLY A 286 1.42 -10.62 5.16
C GLY A 286 2.58 -10.42 6.14
N TYR A 287 3.37 -9.35 6.02
CA TYR A 287 4.42 -9.00 6.99
C TYR A 287 3.93 -7.88 7.90
N ILE A 288 4.42 -7.82 9.13
CA ILE A 288 4.08 -6.74 10.07
C ILE A 288 4.96 -5.50 9.89
N ARG A 289 6.15 -5.64 9.27
CA ARG A 289 7.08 -4.53 9.04
C ARG A 289 6.80 -3.77 7.74
N ASP A 290 7.13 -2.48 7.74
CA ASP A 290 7.10 -1.62 6.57
C ASP A 290 8.52 -1.31 6.07
N ILE A 291 8.62 -0.77 4.85
CA ILE A 291 9.87 -0.18 4.35
C ILE A 291 10.14 1.09 5.14
N ASN A 292 11.35 1.17 5.65
CA ASN A 292 11.90 2.31 6.35
C ASN A 292 13.28 2.70 5.81
N ILE A 293 13.80 3.83 6.27
CA ILE A 293 15.12 4.32 5.88
C ILE A 293 16.09 4.10 7.03
N GLN A 294 17.21 3.43 6.75
CA GLN A 294 18.22 3.20 7.76
C GLN A 294 18.73 4.53 8.35
N ASN A 295 18.77 4.56 9.67
CA ASN A 295 19.13 5.71 10.50
C ASN A 295 18.06 6.81 10.57
N ASP A 296 16.88 6.69 9.95
CA ASP A 296 15.61 7.35 10.30
C ASP A 296 15.53 8.90 10.42
N HIS A 297 16.43 9.55 11.15
CA HIS A 297 16.37 10.96 11.56
C HIS A 297 16.98 11.94 10.54
N LEU A 298 17.86 11.48 9.64
CA LEU A 298 18.57 12.32 8.68
C LEU A 298 18.99 11.49 7.47
N SER A 299 18.05 11.18 6.58
CA SER A 299 18.40 10.53 5.32
C SER A 299 19.42 11.36 4.57
N VAL A 300 20.46 10.70 4.11
CA VAL A 300 21.51 11.26 3.27
C VAL A 300 21.66 10.40 2.02
N ASP A 301 22.39 10.90 1.03
CA ASP A 301 22.75 10.10 -0.14
C ASP A 301 23.38 8.76 0.29
N GLY A 302 22.77 7.67 -0.16
CA GLY A 302 23.20 6.31 0.14
C GLY A 302 22.54 5.69 1.37
N SER A 303 21.61 6.37 2.04
CA SER A 303 20.83 5.75 3.13
C SER A 303 20.02 4.58 2.58
N ASP A 304 20.23 3.41 3.18
CA ASP A 304 19.63 2.17 2.72
C ASP A 304 18.13 2.07 3.06
N LEU A 305 17.35 1.47 2.16
CA LEU A 305 16.01 1.00 2.51
C LEU A 305 16.06 -0.36 3.20
N HIS A 306 15.30 -0.52 4.27
CA HIS A 306 15.19 -1.78 5.02
C HIS A 306 13.78 -1.99 5.57
N LEU A 307 13.47 -3.22 5.99
CA LEU A 307 12.28 -3.46 6.81
C LEU A 307 12.53 -3.02 8.25
N TYR A 308 11.52 -2.39 8.86
CA TYR A 308 11.54 -2.03 10.26
C TYR A 308 10.13 -2.07 10.86
N TYR A 309 10.01 -2.40 12.15
CA TYR A 309 8.72 -2.37 12.86
C TYR A 309 8.50 -1.00 13.51
N ILE A 310 7.47 -0.27 13.06
CA ILE A 310 7.13 1.10 13.51
C ILE A 310 8.38 1.99 13.47
N GLY A 311 8.91 2.27 12.28
CA GLY A 311 10.03 3.21 12.12
C GLY A 311 9.57 4.63 11.78
N THR A 312 10.45 5.61 11.89
CA THR A 312 10.08 7.03 11.79
C THR A 312 10.22 7.62 10.38
N ALA A 313 10.62 6.82 9.39
CA ALA A 313 10.82 7.26 8.01
C ALA A 313 10.19 6.29 6.97
N SER A 314 8.96 5.83 7.22
CA SER A 314 8.22 4.90 6.34
C SER A 314 7.30 5.53 5.30
N LYS A 315 7.14 6.87 5.32
CA LYS A 315 6.24 7.59 4.42
C LYS A 315 6.98 8.06 3.16
N PHE A 316 6.39 7.82 1.98
CA PHE A 316 6.95 8.24 0.71
C PHE A 316 5.91 8.93 -0.19
N LYS A 317 6.20 10.15 -0.62
CA LYS A 317 5.41 10.87 -1.62
C LYS A 317 5.70 10.32 -3.02
N ALA A 318 4.66 9.89 -3.73
CA ALA A 318 4.76 9.36 -5.08
C ALA A 318 4.51 10.45 -6.13
N GLU A 319 5.57 10.97 -6.74
CA GLU A 319 5.46 12.02 -7.76
C GLU A 319 5.52 11.47 -9.18
N TRP A 320 4.47 11.75 -9.96
CA TRP A 320 4.38 11.27 -11.34
C TRP A 320 5.44 11.89 -12.24
N ASN A 321 6.10 11.05 -13.03
CA ASN A 321 7.03 11.41 -14.08
C ASN A 321 6.40 11.10 -15.45
N GLU A 322 6.01 12.15 -16.18
CA GLU A 322 5.37 12.00 -17.50
C GLU A 322 6.29 11.35 -18.54
N LYS A 323 7.60 11.63 -18.50
CA LYS A 323 8.56 11.14 -19.50
C LYS A 323 8.68 9.61 -19.46
N TYR A 324 8.70 9.02 -18.26
CA TYR A 324 8.89 7.59 -18.08
C TYR A 324 7.64 6.84 -17.61
N GLN A 325 6.51 7.54 -17.45
CA GLN A 325 5.25 6.95 -16.98
C GLN A 325 5.47 6.10 -15.71
N GLY A 326 5.90 6.75 -14.64
CA GLY A 326 6.18 6.13 -13.36
C GLY A 326 6.39 7.18 -12.29
N TYR A 327 6.85 6.77 -11.12
CA TYR A 327 6.92 7.60 -9.93
C TYR A 327 8.33 7.78 -9.42
N TYR A 328 8.67 9.01 -9.04
CA TYR A 328 9.65 9.21 -8.00
C TYR A 328 9.01 8.91 -6.65
N LEU A 329 9.71 8.15 -5.81
CA LEU A 329 9.29 7.89 -4.44
C LEU A 329 10.19 8.71 -3.52
N ARG A 330 9.71 9.90 -3.17
CA ARG A 330 10.44 10.85 -2.31
C ARG A 330 10.10 10.56 -0.85
N GLN A 331 11.09 10.59 0.03
CA GLN A 331 10.82 10.50 1.46
C GLN A 331 9.95 11.65 1.96
N LYS A 332 9.05 11.33 2.89
CA LYS A 332 8.44 12.28 3.82
C LYS A 332 8.92 11.98 5.24
N SER A 333 9.13 13.03 6.03
CA SER A 333 9.32 12.89 7.47
C SER A 333 8.05 12.34 8.13
N MET A 334 8.17 11.78 9.33
CA MET A 334 7.02 11.28 10.10
C MET A 334 5.91 12.33 10.25
N ASP A 335 6.30 13.56 10.55
CA ASP A 335 5.43 14.72 10.78
C ASP A 335 5.06 15.46 9.48
N GLU A 336 5.56 15.00 8.34
CA GLU A 336 5.32 15.54 6.99
C GLU A 336 5.70 17.02 6.81
N SER A 337 6.55 17.57 7.69
CA SER A 337 6.91 18.99 7.83
C SER A 337 7.82 19.59 6.74
N ASP A 338 7.67 19.13 5.50
CA ASP A 338 8.48 19.43 4.29
C ASP A 338 9.79 18.65 4.12
N ASP A 339 10.18 18.53 2.84
CA ASP A 339 11.26 17.68 2.35
C ASP A 339 12.62 18.26 2.77
N VAL A 340 13.20 17.79 3.87
CA VAL A 340 14.53 18.26 4.35
C VAL A 340 15.62 18.05 3.27
N MET A 341 15.45 17.04 2.40
CA MET A 341 16.32 16.74 1.25
C MET A 341 15.47 16.15 0.09
N ASP A 342 15.74 16.51 -1.17
CA ASP A 342 15.08 15.93 -2.38
C ASP A 342 15.67 14.54 -2.70
N LEU A 343 15.54 13.61 -1.75
CA LEU A 343 16.00 12.22 -1.87
C LEU A 343 14.87 11.32 -2.34
N VAL A 344 15.18 10.50 -3.33
CA VAL A 344 14.26 9.53 -3.93
C VAL A 344 14.87 8.13 -3.93
N TRP A 345 14.03 7.10 -4.04
CA TRP A 345 14.50 5.73 -4.21
C TRP A 345 15.32 5.58 -5.49
N ASP A 346 16.54 5.05 -5.39
CA ASP A 346 17.45 4.80 -6.52
C ASP A 346 18.04 3.39 -6.44
N VAL A 347 18.35 2.82 -7.62
CA VAL A 347 19.09 1.56 -7.71
C VAL A 347 20.57 1.84 -7.50
N GLU A 348 21.19 1.20 -6.51
CA GLU A 348 22.58 1.46 -6.11
C GLU A 348 23.54 1.34 -7.31
N GLY A 349 24.20 2.46 -7.64
CA GLY A 349 25.18 2.51 -8.73
C GLY A 349 24.61 2.23 -10.13
N MET A 350 23.28 2.26 -10.31
CA MET A 350 22.60 1.90 -11.56
C MET A 350 22.98 0.48 -12.04
N LYS A 351 23.26 -0.42 -11.09
CA LYS A 351 23.62 -1.82 -11.34
C LYS A 351 22.40 -2.58 -11.88
N MET A 352 22.63 -3.49 -12.82
CA MET A 352 21.58 -4.30 -13.46
C MET A 352 21.39 -5.65 -12.78
N GLU A 353 22.24 -6.01 -11.82
CA GLU A 353 22.26 -7.28 -11.12
C GLU A 353 21.10 -7.39 -10.13
N SER A 354 20.54 -8.59 -10.00
CA SER A 354 19.60 -8.88 -8.89
C SER A 354 20.34 -8.81 -7.56
N ASP A 355 19.60 -8.61 -6.47
CA ASP A 355 20.10 -8.39 -5.11
C ASP A 355 20.88 -7.07 -4.92
N THR A 356 20.95 -6.24 -5.97
CA THR A 356 21.38 -4.84 -5.87
C THR A 356 20.43 -4.08 -4.97
N GLN A 357 21.01 -3.31 -4.06
CA GLN A 357 20.31 -2.57 -3.03
C GLN A 357 19.53 -1.38 -3.58
N ILE A 358 18.39 -1.08 -2.94
CA ILE A 358 17.66 0.16 -3.15
C ILE A 358 17.99 1.10 -1.98
N HIS A 359 18.33 2.33 -2.31
CA HIS A 359 18.74 3.35 -1.36
C HIS A 359 18.08 4.69 -1.65
N MET A 360 18.21 5.63 -0.73
CA MET A 360 17.84 7.02 -0.91
C MET A 360 18.98 7.75 -1.61
N TRP A 361 18.66 8.52 -2.63
CA TRP A 361 19.66 9.31 -3.37
C TRP A 361 19.06 10.61 -3.88
N SER A 362 19.88 11.67 -3.91
CA SER A 362 19.53 12.97 -4.46
C SER A 362 18.94 12.81 -5.85
N ARG A 363 17.80 13.46 -6.08
CA ARG A 363 17.12 13.42 -7.37
C ARG A 363 18.08 13.87 -8.47
N LYS A 364 18.27 13.01 -9.46
CA LYS A 364 19.03 13.27 -10.68
C LYS A 364 18.03 13.64 -11.77
N ASP A 365 18.41 14.55 -12.66
CA ASP A 365 17.60 14.97 -13.82
C ASP A 365 17.02 13.76 -14.58
N ASN A 366 15.78 13.38 -14.28
CA ASN A 366 15.02 12.37 -15.02
C ASN A 366 15.82 11.08 -15.32
N HIS A 367 16.52 10.51 -14.34
CA HIS A 367 17.18 9.21 -14.54
C HIS A 367 16.22 8.04 -14.23
N PRO A 368 16.01 7.08 -15.14
CA PRO A 368 15.01 6.02 -14.95
C PRO A 368 15.32 5.04 -13.82
N SER A 369 16.56 5.02 -13.28
CA SER A 369 16.88 4.24 -12.07
C SER A 369 16.19 4.75 -10.81
N GLN A 370 15.68 5.99 -10.84
CA GLN A 370 14.91 6.61 -9.77
C GLN A 370 13.40 6.54 -9.99
N ILE A 371 12.96 5.85 -11.04
CA ILE A 371 11.56 5.77 -11.45
C ILE A 371 11.01 4.38 -11.16
N TRP A 372 9.88 4.34 -10.46
CA TRP A 372 9.21 3.13 -9.99
C TRP A 372 7.80 3.04 -10.56
N ARG A 373 7.36 1.84 -10.89
CA ARG A 373 6.05 1.59 -11.47
C ARG A 373 5.32 0.52 -10.67
N PHE A 374 4.00 0.61 -10.71
CA PHE A 374 3.09 -0.22 -9.93
C PHE A 374 2.22 -1.05 -10.87
N ILE A 375 2.21 -2.36 -10.65
CA ILE A 375 1.35 -3.31 -11.38
C ILE A 375 0.31 -3.84 -10.39
N PRO A 376 -0.96 -3.41 -10.48
CA PRO A 376 -2.01 -3.83 -9.55
C PRO A 376 -2.22 -5.34 -9.60
N GLN A 377 -2.40 -5.96 -8.44
CA GLN A 377 -2.67 -7.39 -8.29
C GLN A 377 -4.06 -7.62 -7.70
N GLU A 378 -4.32 -6.99 -6.56
CA GLU A 378 -5.56 -6.97 -5.80
C GLU A 378 -5.75 -5.54 -5.25
N ASP A 379 -6.82 -5.27 -4.50
CA ASP A 379 -6.98 -4.01 -3.79
C ASP A 379 -5.69 -3.74 -2.97
N ASN A 380 -5.19 -2.51 -3.03
CA ASN A 380 -3.93 -2.02 -2.44
C ASN A 380 -2.66 -2.89 -2.59
N VAL A 381 -2.66 -4.00 -3.36
CA VAL A 381 -1.51 -4.90 -3.52
C VAL A 381 -0.92 -4.80 -4.92
N TYR A 382 0.38 -4.57 -4.99
CA TYR A 382 1.11 -4.30 -6.23
C TYR A 382 2.35 -5.17 -6.37
N TYR A 383 2.73 -5.42 -7.63
CA TYR A 383 4.14 -5.62 -7.96
C TYR A 383 4.75 -4.25 -8.25
N VAL A 384 5.83 -3.91 -7.53
CA VAL A 384 6.58 -2.67 -7.72
C VAL A 384 7.84 -2.99 -8.51
N TYR A 385 8.17 -2.21 -9.54
CA TYR A 385 9.36 -2.47 -10.35
C TYR A 385 10.04 -1.19 -10.83
N ASN A 386 11.34 -1.27 -11.09
CA ASN A 386 12.17 -0.13 -11.51
C ASN A 386 12.14 0.05 -13.03
N ALA A 387 11.96 1.28 -13.50
CA ALA A 387 11.81 1.60 -14.92
C ALA A 387 13.11 1.44 -15.73
N TYR A 388 14.28 1.52 -15.10
CA TYR A 388 15.59 1.35 -15.76
C TYR A 388 16.00 -0.12 -15.85
N THR A 389 15.91 -0.87 -14.76
CA THR A 389 16.39 -2.27 -14.75
C THR A 389 15.33 -3.28 -15.19
N GLY A 390 14.04 -2.90 -15.17
CA GLY A 390 12.92 -3.81 -15.45
C GLY A 390 12.72 -4.91 -14.40
N LYS A 391 13.34 -4.74 -13.22
CA LYS A 391 13.33 -5.67 -12.08
C LYS A 391 12.37 -5.22 -11.00
N TYR A 392 11.86 -6.20 -10.26
CA TYR A 392 10.91 -6.00 -9.19
C TYR A 392 11.59 -5.62 -7.88
N LEU A 393 10.93 -4.78 -7.09
CA LEU A 393 11.25 -4.55 -5.68
C LEU A 393 11.09 -5.87 -4.91
N SER A 394 12.08 -6.22 -4.11
CA SER A 394 12.15 -7.46 -3.33
C SER A 394 12.96 -7.23 -2.05
N LEU A 395 13.04 -8.25 -1.20
CA LEU A 395 13.92 -8.30 -0.04
C LEU A 395 15.15 -9.15 -0.33
N ARG A 396 16.30 -8.78 0.26
CA ARG A 396 17.54 -9.57 0.21
C ARG A 396 17.35 -10.93 0.88
N ASP A 397 16.76 -10.91 2.07
CA ASP A 397 16.33 -12.10 2.80
C ASP A 397 14.80 -12.06 2.91
N LYS A 398 14.10 -13.07 2.39
CA LYS A 398 12.62 -13.11 2.39
C LYS A 398 12.08 -13.53 3.75
N LYS A 399 12.25 -12.67 4.75
CA LYS A 399 11.84 -12.85 6.14
C LYS A 399 11.38 -11.52 6.73
N ASP A 400 10.44 -11.61 7.66
CA ASP A 400 9.88 -10.46 8.38
C ASP A 400 10.74 -10.15 9.61
N GLU A 401 11.84 -9.40 9.41
CA GLU A 401 12.79 -9.04 10.46
C GLU A 401 13.33 -7.62 10.26
N ASP A 402 13.66 -6.94 11.35
CA ASP A 402 14.23 -5.59 11.31
C ASP A 402 15.62 -5.61 10.64
N GLY A 403 15.87 -4.64 9.77
CA GLY A 403 17.16 -4.49 9.08
C GLY A 403 17.29 -5.29 7.79
N VAL A 404 16.29 -6.10 7.40
CA VAL A 404 16.27 -6.79 6.10
C VAL A 404 16.27 -5.77 4.98
N LYS A 405 17.30 -5.80 4.12
CA LYS A 405 17.49 -4.80 3.05
C LYS A 405 16.54 -4.99 1.89
N VAL A 406 16.08 -3.87 1.33
CA VAL A 406 15.30 -3.81 0.10
C VAL A 406 16.24 -3.83 -1.11
N VAL A 407 15.92 -4.67 -2.10
CA VAL A 407 16.75 -4.94 -3.29
C VAL A 407 15.89 -5.08 -4.54
N GLN A 408 16.51 -5.15 -5.71
CA GLN A 408 15.83 -5.55 -6.95
C GLN A 408 15.97 -7.05 -7.27
N SER A 409 14.97 -7.65 -7.89
CA SER A 409 14.93 -9.07 -8.25
C SER A 409 14.23 -9.35 -9.59
N GLU A 410 14.57 -10.46 -10.24
CA GLU A 410 13.84 -10.96 -11.41
C GLU A 410 12.45 -11.52 -11.05
N THR A 411 12.29 -11.97 -9.81
CA THR A 411 11.04 -12.58 -9.33
C THR A 411 10.18 -11.52 -8.65
N PRO A 412 8.91 -11.35 -9.04
CA PRO A 412 8.03 -10.40 -8.39
C PRO A 412 7.69 -10.81 -6.95
N MET A 413 7.57 -9.80 -6.09
CA MET A 413 7.11 -9.91 -4.71
C MET A 413 5.90 -9.00 -4.52
N ARG A 414 4.87 -9.48 -3.81
CA ARG A 414 3.64 -8.72 -3.56
C ARG A 414 3.88 -7.72 -2.44
N TRP A 415 3.50 -6.48 -2.69
CA TRP A 415 3.62 -5.36 -1.76
C TRP A 415 2.23 -4.77 -1.53
N GLU A 416 1.79 -4.76 -0.28
CA GLU A 416 0.69 -3.90 0.14
C GLU A 416 1.23 -2.46 0.15
N VAL A 417 0.56 -1.59 -0.59
CA VAL A 417 0.90 -0.17 -0.75
C VAL A 417 -0.31 0.63 -0.29
N ASN A 418 -0.21 1.18 0.91
CA ASN A 418 -1.30 1.93 1.51
C ASN A 418 -1.13 3.42 1.17
N THR A 419 -2.18 4.02 0.63
CA THR A 419 -2.22 5.47 0.41
C THR A 419 -2.86 6.14 1.62
N LEU A 420 -2.14 7.04 2.27
CA LEU A 420 -2.53 7.60 3.57
C LEU A 420 -3.53 8.75 3.45
N ASP A 421 -3.30 9.64 2.48
CA ASP A 421 -3.90 10.97 2.36
C ASP A 421 -5.05 11.05 1.33
N LEU A 422 -5.62 9.90 0.95
CA LEU A 422 -6.78 9.87 0.06
C LEU A 422 -8.03 10.36 0.79
N VAL A 423 -8.67 11.37 0.20
CA VAL A 423 -9.96 11.89 0.70
C VAL A 423 -11.07 10.85 0.58
N GLN A 424 -11.08 10.06 -0.49
CA GLN A 424 -12.03 8.97 -0.70
C GLN A 424 -11.29 7.64 -0.81
N GLN A 425 -11.15 6.97 0.32
CA GLN A 425 -10.56 5.63 0.37
C GLN A 425 -11.65 4.59 0.06
N THR A 426 -11.31 3.51 -0.65
CA THR A 426 -12.26 2.40 -0.92
C THR A 426 -11.79 1.07 -0.34
N THR A 427 -10.68 1.10 0.41
CA THR A 427 -10.10 -0.08 1.06
C THR A 427 -11.04 -0.62 2.14
N GLU A 428 -10.87 -1.89 2.45
CA GLU A 428 -11.55 -2.55 3.56
C GLU A 428 -11.22 -1.88 4.90
N SER A 429 -9.96 -1.47 5.12
CA SER A 429 -9.55 -0.74 6.33
C SER A 429 -10.36 0.53 6.58
N ALA A 430 -10.75 1.24 5.52
CA ALA A 430 -11.55 2.46 5.65
C ALA A 430 -13.07 2.20 5.75
N ASN A 431 -13.52 0.96 5.54
CA ASN A 431 -14.95 0.61 5.53
C ASN A 431 -15.26 -0.65 6.37
N TRP A 432 -14.43 -0.96 7.38
CA TRP A 432 -14.49 -2.25 8.07
C TRP A 432 -15.80 -2.42 8.87
N MET A 433 -16.39 -1.32 9.38
CA MET A 433 -17.65 -1.41 10.14
C MET A 433 -18.83 -1.81 9.25
N SER A 434 -18.75 -1.61 7.93
CA SER A 434 -19.78 -2.06 6.96
C SER A 434 -20.06 -3.57 7.01
N ARG A 435 -19.12 -4.36 7.52
CA ARG A 435 -19.20 -5.83 7.60
C ARG A 435 -20.13 -6.33 8.71
N TYR A 436 -20.46 -5.50 9.69
CA TYR A 436 -21.17 -5.95 10.90
C TYR A 436 -22.65 -5.55 10.88
N PRO A 437 -23.54 -6.33 11.55
CA PRO A 437 -24.97 -6.04 11.57
C PRO A 437 -25.31 -4.74 12.29
N ASP A 438 -26.38 -4.07 11.83
CA ASP A 438 -26.82 -2.80 12.37
C ASP A 438 -27.31 -2.91 13.82
N GLU A 439 -27.80 -4.08 14.24
CA GLU A 439 -28.39 -4.33 15.56
C GLU A 439 -27.35 -4.49 16.67
N TRP A 440 -26.07 -4.65 16.32
CA TRP A 440 -25.01 -4.76 17.31
C TRP A 440 -24.89 -3.44 18.07
N SER A 441 -24.79 -3.49 19.39
CA SER A 441 -24.44 -2.28 20.15
C SER A 441 -23.02 -1.86 19.80
N LEU A 442 -22.79 -0.56 19.64
CA LEU A 442 -21.45 -0.03 19.37
C LEU A 442 -20.45 -0.44 20.46
N GLY A 443 -20.91 -0.59 21.72
CA GLY A 443 -20.08 -1.06 22.83
C GLY A 443 -19.64 -2.52 22.74
N GLN A 444 -20.27 -3.34 21.87
CA GLN A 444 -19.85 -4.73 21.63
C GLN A 444 -18.72 -4.86 20.62
N LEU A 445 -18.45 -3.81 19.83
CA LEU A 445 -17.38 -3.84 18.85
C LEU A 445 -16.02 -3.59 19.52
N ASN A 446 -15.04 -4.38 19.11
CA ASN A 446 -13.63 -4.08 19.32
C ASN A 446 -13.22 -3.02 18.30
N ILE A 447 -12.92 -1.82 18.80
CA ILE A 447 -12.69 -0.63 17.98
C ILE A 447 -11.25 -0.20 18.19
N PRO A 448 -10.41 -0.13 17.15
CA PRO A 448 -9.09 0.47 17.29
C PRO A 448 -9.22 2.00 17.44
N GLY A 449 -8.48 2.54 18.40
CA GLY A 449 -8.45 3.95 18.77
C GLY A 449 -7.03 4.47 18.94
N THR A 450 -6.88 5.80 18.97
CA THR A 450 -5.59 6.47 19.18
C THR A 450 -5.57 7.27 20.46
N HIS A 451 -4.56 7.02 21.30
CA HIS A 451 -4.23 7.88 22.43
C HIS A 451 -3.57 9.17 21.92
N ASP A 452 -3.98 10.32 22.47
CA ASP A 452 -3.52 11.65 22.06
C ASP A 452 -3.50 11.81 20.54
N THR A 453 -4.67 11.70 19.92
CA THR A 453 -4.89 11.63 18.47
C THR A 453 -4.11 12.71 17.70
N GLY A 454 -4.05 13.94 18.22
CA GLY A 454 -3.37 15.06 17.56
C GLY A 454 -1.86 15.13 17.78
N ALA A 455 -1.28 14.32 18.68
CA ALA A 455 0.13 14.32 19.05
C ALA A 455 1.04 13.67 17.98
N THR A 456 0.90 14.14 16.73
CA THR A 456 1.65 13.72 15.54
C THR A 456 2.86 14.61 15.30
N ARG A 457 2.68 15.94 15.42
CA ARG A 457 3.72 16.96 15.28
C ARG A 457 3.57 17.98 16.40
N MET A 458 4.69 18.47 16.95
CA MET A 458 4.68 19.41 18.07
C MET A 458 5.46 20.68 17.76
N ARG A 459 4.94 21.82 18.22
CA ARG A 459 5.59 23.12 18.10
C ARG A 459 6.96 23.12 18.79
N GLY A 460 7.98 23.62 18.10
CA GLY A 460 9.37 23.64 18.56
C GLY A 460 10.28 22.56 17.97
N GLY A 461 9.74 21.66 17.15
CA GLY A 461 10.36 21.01 15.98
C GLY A 461 11.60 20.11 16.14
N ASN A 462 12.40 20.21 17.21
CA ASN A 462 13.77 19.65 17.21
C ASN A 462 14.04 18.52 18.21
N VAL A 463 13.03 18.01 18.92
CA VAL A 463 13.20 16.91 19.91
C VAL A 463 12.37 15.67 19.55
N VAL A 464 11.66 15.68 18.41
CA VAL A 464 10.44 14.88 18.26
C VAL A 464 10.39 13.98 17.02
N ALA A 465 11.09 14.30 15.92
CA ALA A 465 11.17 13.41 14.76
C ALA A 465 12.31 12.35 14.89
N ASP A 466 12.72 12.03 16.12
CA ASP A 466 13.80 11.09 16.39
C ASP A 466 13.27 9.77 16.98
N GLN A 467 14.10 8.75 16.91
CA GLN A 467 13.83 7.42 17.47
C GLN A 467 13.68 7.42 19.00
N ASN A 468 13.88 8.57 19.66
CA ASN A 468 13.84 8.75 21.10
C ASN A 468 12.72 9.68 21.54
N SER A 469 11.77 10.00 20.66
CA SER A 469 10.65 10.88 20.99
C SER A 469 9.91 10.33 22.21
N THR A 470 9.66 11.20 23.19
CA THR A 470 8.91 10.87 24.40
C THR A 470 7.56 11.58 24.47
N ILE A 471 7.23 12.40 23.47
CA ILE A 471 6.03 13.27 23.48
C ILE A 471 5.11 13.06 22.27
N GLN A 472 5.61 12.53 21.14
CA GLN A 472 4.72 12.13 20.04
C GLN A 472 4.03 10.84 20.41
N CYS A 473 2.72 10.77 20.18
CA CYS A 473 1.96 9.55 20.38
C CYS A 473 1.54 8.92 19.06
N GLN A 474 1.52 9.69 17.95
CA GLN A 474 1.08 9.22 16.64
C GLN A 474 2.08 9.58 15.54
N GLN A 475 2.06 8.80 14.46
CA GLN A 475 2.81 9.08 13.23
C GLN A 475 1.90 9.45 12.05
N LEU A 476 0.60 9.22 12.20
CA LEU A 476 -0.43 9.46 11.19
C LEU A 476 -1.28 10.64 11.64
N TYR A 477 -1.60 11.55 10.72
CA TYR A 477 -2.55 12.63 11.01
C TYR A 477 -3.99 12.09 11.15
N PRO A 478 -4.91 12.82 11.79
CA PRO A 478 -6.26 12.33 12.09
C PRO A 478 -7.02 11.75 10.89
N ASP A 479 -6.93 12.37 9.71
CA ASP A 479 -7.50 11.86 8.46
C ASP A 479 -6.88 10.52 8.03
N GLU A 480 -5.57 10.38 8.16
CA GLU A 480 -4.84 9.15 7.84
C GLU A 480 -5.17 8.02 8.83
N GLN A 481 -5.30 8.36 10.12
CA GLN A 481 -5.72 7.42 11.15
C GLN A 481 -7.08 6.78 10.80
N LEU A 482 -8.05 7.59 10.36
CA LEU A 482 -9.36 7.09 9.92
C LEU A 482 -9.23 6.17 8.70
N ASN A 483 -8.44 6.58 7.70
CA ASN A 483 -8.18 5.76 6.51
C ASN A 483 -7.52 4.41 6.83
N MET A 484 -6.72 4.33 7.89
CA MET A 484 -6.07 3.11 8.36
C MET A 484 -6.95 2.25 9.29
N GLY A 485 -8.19 2.67 9.58
CA GLY A 485 -9.18 1.87 10.31
C GLY A 485 -9.46 2.31 11.75
N ILE A 486 -8.84 3.39 12.22
CA ILE A 486 -9.13 3.98 13.54
C ILE A 486 -10.55 4.54 13.55
N ARG A 487 -11.30 4.32 14.64
CA ARG A 487 -12.66 4.85 14.82
C ARG A 487 -12.90 5.43 16.21
N ALA A 488 -11.86 5.56 17.02
CA ALA A 488 -11.93 6.23 18.33
C ALA A 488 -10.74 7.17 18.52
N PHE A 489 -11.04 8.43 18.89
CA PHE A 489 -10.06 9.48 19.12
C PHE A 489 -10.05 9.92 20.58
N ASP A 490 -8.85 10.07 21.15
CA ASP A 490 -8.59 10.74 22.43
C ASP A 490 -8.03 12.13 22.14
N VAL A 491 -8.87 13.14 22.27
CA VAL A 491 -8.60 14.53 21.90
C VAL A 491 -8.40 15.35 23.15
N ARG A 492 -7.23 15.98 23.26
CA ARG A 492 -6.85 16.80 24.42
C ARG A 492 -6.77 18.26 24.02
N CYS A 493 -7.64 19.07 24.60
CA CYS A 493 -7.80 20.47 24.27
C CYS A 493 -7.21 21.37 25.36
N ASP A 494 -6.61 22.48 24.95
CA ASP A 494 -6.19 23.54 25.84
C ASP A 494 -7.41 24.38 26.28
N PRO A 495 -7.74 24.44 27.58
CA PRO A 495 -8.86 25.23 28.08
C PRO A 495 -8.52 26.73 28.26
N THR A 496 -7.28 27.15 28.00
CA THR A 496 -6.87 28.56 28.12
C THR A 496 -7.29 29.41 26.90
N ASP A 497 -7.60 28.76 25.78
CA ASP A 497 -8.07 29.43 24.57
C ASP A 497 -9.56 29.82 24.68
N GLY A 498 -9.80 31.12 24.87
CA GLY A 498 -11.15 31.69 24.97
C GLY A 498 -11.85 31.95 23.63
N ASP A 499 -11.16 31.71 22.51
CA ASP A 499 -11.58 32.13 21.17
C ASP A 499 -12.66 31.24 20.55
N GLY A 500 -12.99 30.12 21.21
CA GLY A 500 -14.13 29.25 20.86
C GLY A 500 -13.76 28.02 20.02
N ASP A 501 -12.49 27.85 19.68
CA ASP A 501 -11.93 26.65 19.06
C ASP A 501 -10.57 26.35 19.72
N PRO A 502 -10.52 25.46 20.72
CA PRO A 502 -9.32 25.25 21.52
C PRO A 502 -8.25 24.50 20.73
N ASP A 503 -7.00 24.87 20.96
CA ASP A 503 -5.84 24.17 20.42
C ASP A 503 -5.72 22.75 21.01
N ILE A 504 -5.17 21.82 20.22
CA ILE A 504 -4.86 20.45 20.62
C ILE A 504 -3.48 20.40 21.27
N VAL A 505 -3.39 19.80 22.44
CA VAL A 505 -2.17 19.80 23.26
C VAL A 505 -1.81 18.41 23.79
N HIS A 506 -0.58 18.28 24.28
CA HIS A 506 -0.10 17.10 24.99
C HIS A 506 0.66 17.51 26.26
N GLY A 507 0.57 16.65 27.28
CA GLY A 507 1.33 16.77 28.53
C GLY A 507 0.93 17.99 29.34
N ASP A 508 -0.35 18.15 29.65
CA ASP A 508 -0.86 19.26 30.48
C ASP A 508 -0.67 20.66 29.83
N SER A 509 -1.02 20.82 28.55
CA SER A 509 -0.78 22.05 27.75
C SER A 509 0.70 22.42 27.55
N LEU A 510 1.66 21.53 27.85
CA LEU A 510 3.08 21.85 27.67
C LEU A 510 3.50 21.84 26.19
N PHE A 511 2.84 21.01 25.37
CA PHE A 511 3.21 20.83 23.97
C PHE A 511 2.01 21.07 23.06
N GLN A 512 2.10 22.10 22.24
CA GLN A 512 1.12 22.42 21.20
C GLN A 512 1.28 21.47 20.02
N CYS A 513 0.18 20.81 19.61
CA CYS A 513 0.15 19.98 18.41
C CYS A 513 0.03 20.86 17.15
N GLU A 514 0.67 20.45 16.06
CA GLU A 514 0.67 21.17 14.79
C GLU A 514 0.04 20.36 13.66
N ASN A 515 -0.62 21.05 12.74
CA ASN A 515 -1.03 20.52 11.44
C ASN A 515 0.20 20.35 10.52
N ARG A 516 -0.02 19.71 9.36
CA ARG A 516 1.02 19.47 8.33
C ARG A 516 1.74 20.76 7.90
N ASP A 517 1.01 21.87 7.80
CA ASP A 517 1.53 23.18 7.40
C ASP A 517 2.23 23.94 8.54
N GLY A 518 2.30 23.36 9.74
CA GLY A 518 2.88 23.97 10.93
C GLY A 518 1.98 24.96 11.66
N SER A 519 0.71 25.10 11.27
CA SER A 519 -0.29 25.80 12.08
C SER A 519 -0.65 25.02 13.35
N SER A 520 -1.15 25.69 14.39
CA SER A 520 -1.73 24.99 15.55
C SER A 520 -2.86 24.08 15.08
N MET A 521 -2.82 22.82 15.50
CA MET A 521 -3.95 21.91 15.35
C MET A 521 -5.01 22.27 16.39
N SER A 522 -6.26 22.38 15.96
CA SER A 522 -7.41 22.78 16.78
C SER A 522 -8.46 21.67 16.88
N LEU A 523 -9.46 21.84 17.74
CA LEU A 523 -10.59 20.92 17.82
C LEU A 523 -11.38 20.87 16.49
N SER A 524 -11.49 21.99 15.77
CA SER A 524 -12.14 22.02 14.46
C SER A 524 -11.46 21.15 13.43
N ASP A 525 -10.12 21.07 13.44
CA ASP A 525 -9.37 20.18 12.54
C ASP A 525 -9.75 18.71 12.74
N ILE A 526 -9.86 18.27 14.00
CA ILE A 526 -10.27 16.90 14.35
C ILE A 526 -11.73 16.62 13.97
N MET A 527 -12.63 17.54 14.32
CA MET A 527 -14.06 17.39 14.02
C MET A 527 -14.33 17.40 12.51
N ASN A 528 -13.60 18.22 11.76
CA ASN A 528 -13.67 18.27 10.30
C ASN A 528 -13.10 17.00 9.66
N ALA A 529 -12.00 16.45 10.18
CA ALA A 529 -11.48 15.17 9.70
C ALA A 529 -12.53 14.05 9.85
N ALA A 530 -13.18 13.95 11.01
CA ALA A 530 -14.25 12.97 11.24
C ALA A 530 -15.48 13.22 10.35
N LYS A 531 -15.97 14.47 10.25
CA LYS A 531 -17.11 14.86 9.38
C LYS A 531 -16.83 14.51 7.91
N ASN A 532 -15.67 14.89 7.40
CA ASN A 532 -15.27 14.64 6.02
C ASN A 532 -15.15 13.14 5.75
N PHE A 533 -14.49 12.38 6.63
CA PHE A 533 -14.39 10.93 6.51
C PHE A 533 -15.77 10.27 6.43
N LEU A 534 -16.68 10.59 7.35
CA LEU A 534 -18.04 10.00 7.38
C LEU A 534 -18.88 10.37 6.15
N SER A 535 -18.60 11.51 5.49
CA SER A 535 -19.27 11.87 4.24
C SER A 535 -18.93 10.95 3.07
N TYR A 536 -17.71 10.37 3.06
CA TYR A 536 -17.27 9.39 2.07
C TYR A 536 -17.47 7.94 2.53
N HIS A 537 -17.57 7.73 3.85
CA HIS A 537 -17.67 6.44 4.51
C HIS A 537 -18.93 6.33 5.39
N PRO A 538 -20.14 6.41 4.79
CA PRO A 538 -21.39 6.52 5.55
C PRO A 538 -21.75 5.25 6.34
N THR A 539 -21.06 4.13 6.10
CA THR A 539 -21.22 2.90 6.88
C THR A 539 -20.46 2.93 8.20
N GLU A 540 -19.55 3.87 8.38
CA GLU A 540 -18.69 3.96 9.56
C GLU A 540 -19.24 4.95 10.59
N CYS A 541 -18.67 4.96 11.79
CA CYS A 541 -18.92 5.98 12.81
C CYS A 541 -17.63 6.32 13.54
N VAL A 542 -17.52 7.50 14.15
CA VAL A 542 -16.30 7.92 14.89
C VAL A 542 -16.65 8.29 16.32
N ILE A 543 -15.97 7.69 17.29
CA ILE A 543 -16.05 8.07 18.70
C ILE A 543 -14.98 9.15 18.95
N VAL A 544 -15.37 10.30 19.50
CA VAL A 544 -14.46 11.38 19.86
C VAL A 544 -14.59 11.65 21.35
N THR A 545 -13.55 11.28 22.09
CA THR A 545 -13.41 11.60 23.51
C THR A 545 -12.66 12.91 23.62
N VAL A 546 -13.30 13.94 24.17
CA VAL A 546 -12.68 15.27 24.36
C VAL A 546 -12.33 15.46 25.83
N LYS A 547 -11.08 15.78 26.11
CA LYS A 547 -10.53 16.08 27.44
C LYS A 547 -10.03 17.52 27.49
N SER A 548 -10.31 18.20 28.60
CA SER A 548 -9.58 19.43 28.96
C SER A 548 -8.23 19.05 29.59
N ASP A 549 -7.11 19.46 28.99
CA ASP A 549 -5.78 19.02 29.39
C ASP A 549 -4.84 20.19 29.68
N VAL A 550 -4.74 20.58 30.96
CA VAL A 550 -3.95 21.75 31.37
C VAL A 550 -3.25 21.56 32.71
N TRP A 551 -2.05 22.12 32.82
CA TRP A 551 -1.26 22.06 34.02
C TRP A 551 -1.85 22.92 35.16
N LEU A 552 -1.97 22.32 36.34
CA LEU A 552 -2.41 22.96 37.60
C LEU A 552 -3.80 23.63 37.57
N GLY A 553 -4.69 23.23 36.65
CA GLY A 553 -6.03 23.80 36.54
C GLY A 553 -6.05 25.26 36.11
N ALA A 554 -5.03 25.71 35.37
CA ALA A 554 -5.06 26.99 34.68
C ALA A 554 -6.09 26.95 33.53
N GLY A 555 -6.72 28.07 33.19
CA GLY A 555 -7.76 28.10 32.16
C GLY A 555 -9.15 27.70 32.68
N ASP A 556 -10.15 27.74 31.80
CA ASP A 556 -11.54 27.44 32.12
C ASP A 556 -12.05 26.32 31.22
N GLU A 557 -12.40 25.17 31.80
CA GLU A 557 -12.97 24.04 31.06
C GLU A 557 -14.25 24.44 30.29
N GLY A 558 -14.92 25.53 30.73
CA GLY A 558 -16.02 26.14 30.02
C GLY A 558 -15.68 26.58 28.59
N ASN A 559 -14.43 26.87 28.27
CA ASN A 559 -13.99 27.17 26.90
C ASN A 559 -14.08 25.94 26.00
N VAL A 560 -13.66 24.76 26.49
CA VAL A 560 -13.80 23.48 25.78
C VAL A 560 -15.28 23.12 25.65
N ALA A 561 -16.06 23.27 26.73
CA ALA A 561 -17.51 23.03 26.70
C ALA A 561 -18.23 23.92 25.69
N LYS A 562 -17.88 25.21 25.62
CA LYS A 562 -18.40 26.17 24.65
C LYS A 562 -18.08 25.77 23.21
N ALA A 563 -16.85 25.30 22.95
CA ALA A 563 -16.45 24.82 21.63
C ALA A 563 -17.24 23.58 21.22
N VAL A 564 -17.34 22.58 22.09
CA VAL A 564 -18.15 21.37 21.83
C VAL A 564 -19.62 21.72 21.60
N ALA A 565 -20.19 22.64 22.39
CA ALA A 565 -21.56 23.09 22.22
C ALA A 565 -21.82 23.76 20.86
N SER A 566 -20.80 24.36 20.23
CA SER A 566 -20.92 24.93 18.89
C SER A 566 -21.14 23.85 17.83
N TYR A 567 -20.45 22.71 17.91
CA TYR A 567 -20.67 21.55 17.03
C TYR A 567 -22.02 20.90 17.27
N VAL A 568 -22.52 20.92 18.51
CA VAL A 568 -23.87 20.43 18.84
C VAL A 568 -24.96 21.32 18.25
N GLN A 569 -24.76 22.64 18.24
CA GLN A 569 -25.72 23.57 17.64
C GLN A 569 -25.67 23.59 16.11
N ASP A 570 -24.56 23.19 15.52
CA ASP A 570 -24.38 23.13 14.08
C ASP A 570 -24.95 21.81 13.50
N GLU A 571 -26.06 21.93 12.77
CA GLU A 571 -26.74 20.81 12.11
C GLU A 571 -25.89 20.17 11.00
N GLU A 572 -24.82 20.83 10.52
CA GLU A 572 -23.93 20.23 9.54
C GLU A 572 -23.02 19.15 10.13
N TYR A 573 -22.83 19.11 11.45
CA TYR A 573 -22.06 18.05 12.10
C TYR A 573 -22.96 16.84 12.39
N PRO A 574 -22.64 15.66 11.85
CA PRO A 574 -23.50 14.49 11.98
C PRO A 574 -23.28 13.85 13.36
N LEU A 575 -23.86 14.40 14.41
CA LEU A 575 -23.67 13.90 15.77
C LEU A 575 -24.74 12.87 16.16
N TRP A 576 -24.35 11.87 16.94
CA TRP A 576 -25.28 11.08 17.75
C TRP A 576 -25.68 11.90 18.99
N ARG A 577 -26.98 12.17 19.14
CA ARG A 577 -27.54 13.08 20.15
C ARG A 577 -28.57 12.37 21.03
N GLU A 578 -28.26 11.18 21.51
CA GLU A 578 -29.08 10.51 22.51
C GLU A 578 -28.23 10.13 23.71
N ASN A 579 -28.83 10.14 24.89
CA ASN A 579 -28.15 9.83 26.14
C ASN A 579 -28.03 8.31 26.40
N ARG A 580 -27.67 7.53 25.36
CA ARG A 580 -27.46 6.07 25.41
C ARG A 580 -26.48 5.59 24.36
N ILE A 581 -25.88 4.41 24.60
CA ILE A 581 -24.97 3.80 23.64
C ILE A 581 -25.81 3.37 22.41
N PRO A 582 -25.46 3.85 21.20
CA PRO A 582 -26.21 3.52 19.99
C PRO A 582 -25.97 2.06 19.56
N THR A 583 -26.90 1.55 18.77
CA THR A 583 -26.62 0.42 17.87
C THR A 583 -25.70 0.88 16.72
N LEU A 584 -25.02 -0.04 16.06
CA LEU A 584 -24.13 0.30 14.94
C LEU A 584 -24.90 1.02 13.85
N GLY A 585 -26.10 0.52 13.47
CA GLY A 585 -26.96 1.14 12.46
C GLY A 585 -27.34 2.59 12.80
N GLU A 586 -27.60 2.88 14.07
CA GLU A 586 -27.86 4.24 14.55
C GLU A 586 -26.60 5.12 14.55
N ALA A 587 -25.45 4.52 14.82
CA ALA A 587 -24.16 5.21 14.84
C ALA A 587 -23.62 5.52 13.43
N ARG A 588 -23.98 4.74 12.40
CA ARG A 588 -23.47 4.92 11.03
C ARG A 588 -23.68 6.35 10.52
N GLY A 589 -22.62 6.86 9.90
CA GLY A 589 -22.52 8.23 9.40
C GLY A 589 -22.43 9.29 10.49
N LYS A 590 -22.25 8.93 11.77
CA LYS A 590 -22.25 9.88 12.89
C LYS A 590 -20.98 9.87 13.75
N VAL A 591 -20.76 11.00 14.42
CA VAL A 591 -19.77 11.18 15.48
C VAL A 591 -20.45 10.99 16.85
N ILE A 592 -19.84 10.20 17.71
CA ILE A 592 -20.29 9.95 19.09
C ILE A 592 -19.36 10.72 20.02
N LEU A 593 -19.90 11.67 20.78
CA LEU A 593 -19.13 12.49 21.71
C LEU A 593 -19.08 11.85 23.11
N LEU A 594 -17.89 11.83 23.69
CA LEU A 594 -17.65 11.52 25.10
C LEU A 594 -16.87 12.70 25.71
N ARG A 595 -17.23 13.16 26.91
CA ARG A 595 -16.57 14.32 27.52
C ARG A 595 -15.83 13.94 28.80
N ARG A 596 -14.56 14.32 28.88
CA ARG A 596 -13.68 14.28 30.06
C ARG A 596 -13.37 15.70 30.54
N TYR A 597 -14.39 16.57 30.54
CA TYR A 597 -14.35 17.94 31.02
C TYR A 597 -15.70 18.29 31.67
N GLY A 598 -15.68 19.24 32.60
CA GLY A 598 -16.88 19.87 33.19
C GLY A 598 -17.27 21.16 32.48
N LEU A 599 -18.43 21.73 32.84
CA LEU A 599 -18.93 22.95 32.20
C LEU A 599 -18.19 24.24 32.61
N GLY A 600 -17.33 24.19 33.63
CA GLY A 600 -16.57 25.37 34.07
C GLY A 600 -17.46 26.60 34.31
N SER A 601 -17.11 27.75 33.73
CA SER A 601 -17.94 28.95 33.76
C SER A 601 -19.03 29.02 32.66
N TYR A 602 -19.03 28.07 31.74
CA TYR A 602 -19.94 28.05 30.61
C TYR A 602 -21.38 27.75 31.05
N THR A 603 -22.32 28.52 30.52
CA THR A 603 -23.75 28.29 30.69
C THR A 603 -24.30 27.78 29.37
N LEU A 604 -24.98 26.63 29.41
CA LEU A 604 -25.61 26.03 28.24
C LEU A 604 -26.62 27.00 27.61
N PRO A 605 -26.66 27.12 26.27
CA PRO A 605 -27.69 27.88 25.58
C PRO A 605 -29.08 27.26 25.79
N ASP A 606 -30.12 28.08 25.62
CA ASP A 606 -31.51 27.61 25.71
C ASP A 606 -31.75 26.47 24.71
N GLY A 607 -32.25 25.34 25.21
CA GLY A 607 -32.60 24.17 24.39
C GLY A 607 -31.46 23.21 24.10
N VAL A 608 -30.26 23.43 24.66
CA VAL A 608 -29.16 22.46 24.65
C VAL A 608 -29.10 21.79 26.02
N GLU A 609 -29.21 20.47 26.04
CA GLU A 609 -29.07 19.68 27.26
C GLU A 609 -27.62 19.25 27.48
N GLU A 610 -27.20 19.11 28.74
CA GLU A 610 -25.79 18.81 29.08
C GLU A 610 -25.27 17.50 28.47
N TRP A 611 -26.14 16.50 28.33
CA TRP A 611 -25.81 15.20 27.75
C TRP A 611 -25.61 15.25 26.23
N GLU A 612 -26.10 16.30 25.54
CA GLU A 612 -25.84 16.50 24.10
C GLU A 612 -24.37 16.85 23.83
N LEU A 613 -23.63 17.35 24.84
CA LEU A 613 -22.19 17.57 24.75
C LEU A 613 -21.37 16.27 24.85
N GLY A 614 -22.04 15.13 25.03
CA GLY A 614 -21.44 13.81 25.16
C GLY A 614 -21.61 13.19 26.55
N PHE A 615 -21.35 11.89 26.65
CA PHE A 615 -21.40 11.17 27.93
C PHE A 615 -20.45 11.80 28.94
N ASP A 616 -20.98 12.14 30.12
CA ASP A 616 -20.17 12.73 31.18
C ASP A 616 -19.22 11.71 31.80
N LEU A 617 -17.97 11.75 31.35
CA LEU A 617 -16.87 10.99 31.90
C LEU A 617 -15.85 11.92 32.59
N SER A 618 -16.28 13.09 33.07
CA SER A 618 -15.40 14.03 33.80
C SER A 618 -14.80 13.41 35.07
N SER A 619 -15.38 12.34 35.61
CA SER A 619 -14.83 11.59 36.74
C SER A 619 -13.72 10.60 36.37
N TRP A 620 -13.34 10.47 35.09
CA TRP A 620 -12.35 9.49 34.60
C TRP A 620 -11.05 9.51 35.41
N ASP A 621 -10.57 10.69 35.77
CA ASP A 621 -9.27 10.87 36.44
C ASP A 621 -9.37 10.78 37.97
N ASN A 622 -10.56 10.49 38.53
CA ASN A 622 -10.76 10.31 39.97
C ASN A 622 -10.40 8.89 40.47
N PHE A 623 -9.98 8.01 39.57
CA PHE A 623 -9.75 6.59 39.85
C PHE A 623 -8.27 6.24 39.87
N ALA A 624 -7.88 5.34 40.77
CA ALA A 624 -6.54 4.78 40.85
C ALA A 624 -6.43 3.55 39.94
N TYR A 625 -6.01 3.73 38.68
CA TYR A 625 -5.93 2.65 37.69
C TYR A 625 -4.85 1.58 37.97
N ASP A 626 -3.96 1.83 38.93
CA ASP A 626 -2.97 0.87 39.43
C ASP A 626 -3.53 -0.08 40.52
N SER A 627 -4.73 0.20 41.03
CA SER A 627 -5.28 -0.48 42.21
C SER A 627 -5.81 -1.89 41.94
N GLN A 628 -6.16 -2.21 40.69
CA GLN A 628 -6.62 -3.53 40.26
C GLN A 628 -6.18 -3.82 38.83
N LYS A 629 -5.96 -5.11 38.51
CA LYS A 629 -5.42 -5.54 37.21
C LYS A 629 -6.45 -5.63 36.07
N ASN A 630 -7.72 -5.36 36.36
CA ASN A 630 -8.84 -5.47 35.41
C ASN A 630 -9.45 -4.08 35.19
N GLU A 631 -10.49 -4.01 34.36
CA GLU A 631 -11.23 -2.77 34.11
C GLU A 631 -11.92 -2.22 35.37
N LEU A 632 -11.89 -0.89 35.52
CA LEU A 632 -12.65 -0.16 36.53
C LEU A 632 -13.96 0.35 35.92
N GLU A 633 -15.08 0.12 36.61
CA GLU A 633 -16.34 0.78 36.29
C GLU A 633 -16.26 2.24 36.75
N ILE A 634 -16.25 3.17 35.80
CA ILE A 634 -16.12 4.60 36.09
C ILE A 634 -17.43 5.37 35.89
N PHE A 635 -18.38 4.77 35.16
CA PHE A 635 -19.66 5.37 34.82
C PHE A 635 -20.76 4.31 34.76
N SER A 636 -21.94 4.66 35.28
CA SER A 636 -23.17 3.86 35.14
C SER A 636 -24.38 4.79 35.17
N MET A 637 -25.29 4.63 34.20
CA MET A 637 -26.49 5.45 34.09
C MET A 637 -27.66 4.64 33.53
N ASP A 638 -28.83 4.78 34.17
CA ASP A 638 -30.08 4.17 33.73
C ASP A 638 -30.82 5.12 32.79
N VAL A 639 -31.27 4.57 31.67
CA VAL A 639 -32.10 5.23 30.66
C VAL A 639 -33.45 4.56 30.69
N ASP A 640 -34.49 5.38 30.85
CA ASP A 640 -35.86 4.95 30.76
C ASP A 640 -36.24 4.84 29.27
N ASP A 641 -36.40 3.61 28.78
CA ASP A 641 -36.80 3.35 27.40
C ASP A 641 -38.32 3.45 27.20
N GLY A 642 -39.08 3.83 28.23
CA GLY A 642 -40.54 3.92 28.21
C GLY A 642 -41.27 2.58 28.37
N ASP A 643 -40.54 1.49 28.65
CA ASP A 643 -41.10 0.18 28.98
C ASP A 643 -41.20 0.01 30.51
N GLU A 644 -42.40 -0.29 31.00
CA GLU A 644 -42.76 -0.32 32.42
C GLU A 644 -41.90 -1.29 33.26
N HIS A 645 -41.26 -2.28 32.63
CA HIS A 645 -40.43 -3.29 33.30
C HIS A 645 -39.06 -3.51 32.65
N THR A 646 -38.59 -2.60 31.79
CA THR A 646 -37.26 -2.70 31.16
C THR A 646 -36.49 -1.40 31.36
N ILE A 647 -35.23 -1.53 31.79
CA ILE A 647 -34.32 -0.40 31.97
C ILE A 647 -33.08 -0.64 31.11
N THR A 648 -32.74 0.31 30.25
CA THR A 648 -31.42 0.31 29.60
C THR A 648 -30.39 0.91 30.55
N ARG A 649 -29.27 0.22 30.76
CA ARG A 649 -28.17 0.69 31.61
C ARG A 649 -26.91 0.85 30.78
N ASN A 650 -26.45 2.09 30.64
CA ASN A 650 -25.19 2.40 29.99
C ASN A 650 -24.05 2.38 31.03
N LYS A 651 -22.93 1.77 30.69
CA LYS A 651 -21.73 1.76 31.53
C LYS A 651 -20.47 2.13 30.75
N VAL A 652 -19.46 2.61 31.46
CA VAL A 652 -18.10 2.74 30.91
C VAL A 652 -17.12 2.06 31.85
N TYR A 653 -16.34 1.16 31.26
CA TYR A 653 -15.26 0.44 31.90
C TYR A 653 -13.93 0.92 31.32
N VAL A 654 -12.91 1.08 32.17
CA VAL A 654 -11.61 1.62 31.75
C VAL A 654 -10.46 0.85 32.37
N GLN A 655 -9.46 0.51 31.55
CA GLN A 655 -8.09 0.23 31.97
C GLN A 655 -7.18 1.32 31.39
N ASP A 656 -6.66 2.17 32.27
CA ASP A 656 -5.80 3.30 31.92
C ASP A 656 -4.59 3.38 32.88
N TYR A 657 -3.94 2.24 33.15
CA TYR A 657 -2.71 2.21 33.95
C TYR A 657 -1.52 2.72 33.11
N TYR A 658 -1.48 4.03 32.83
CA TYR A 658 -0.44 4.68 32.03
C TYR A 658 0.91 4.80 32.78
N GLU A 659 0.89 4.63 34.10
CA GLU A 659 2.03 4.69 35.02
C GLU A 659 2.83 3.38 35.12
N ALA A 660 2.47 2.33 34.39
CA ALA A 660 3.19 1.05 34.44
C ALA A 660 4.70 1.26 34.17
N ASP A 661 5.58 0.57 34.89
CA ASP A 661 7.03 0.74 34.77
C ASP A 661 7.63 0.11 33.49
N ASP A 662 6.99 -0.94 32.96
CA ASP A 662 7.49 -1.70 31.80
C ASP A 662 6.36 -2.25 30.90
N GLU A 663 6.70 -2.65 29.69
CA GLU A 663 5.76 -3.17 28.69
C GLU A 663 5.04 -4.44 29.13
N TYR A 664 5.69 -5.34 29.87
CA TYR A 664 5.08 -6.62 30.28
C TYR A 664 4.04 -6.39 31.36
N THR A 665 4.35 -5.53 32.34
CA THR A 665 3.38 -5.09 33.35
C THR A 665 2.19 -4.42 32.67
N LYS A 666 2.40 -3.54 31.69
CA LYS A 666 1.29 -2.93 30.95
C LYS A 666 0.44 -3.98 30.22
N MET A 667 1.08 -4.93 29.55
CA MET A 667 0.37 -6.00 28.83
C MET A 667 -0.33 -6.99 29.75
N GLU A 668 0.13 -7.21 30.98
CA GLU A 668 -0.62 -7.98 31.98
C GLU A 668 -1.99 -7.35 32.29
N TRP A 669 -2.07 -6.02 32.37
CA TRP A 669 -3.32 -5.30 32.65
C TRP A 669 -4.20 -5.28 31.41
N PHE A 670 -3.60 -5.09 30.24
CA PHE A 670 -4.30 -5.13 28.96
C PHE A 670 -4.96 -6.49 28.72
N TYR A 671 -4.21 -7.59 28.80
CA TYR A 671 -4.73 -8.95 28.62
C TYR A 671 -5.62 -9.40 29.78
N GLY A 672 -5.31 -9.02 31.03
CA GLY A 672 -6.16 -9.30 32.18
C GLY A 672 -7.56 -8.67 32.05
N THR A 673 -7.61 -7.46 31.49
CA THR A 673 -8.87 -6.79 31.15
C THR A 673 -9.64 -7.54 30.06
N ILE A 674 -8.96 -7.99 29.00
CA ILE A 674 -9.60 -8.80 27.95
C ILE A 674 -10.18 -10.10 28.52
N ASP A 675 -9.42 -10.81 29.34
CA ASP A 675 -9.86 -12.05 29.98
C ASP A 675 -11.08 -11.80 30.85
N HIS A 676 -11.05 -10.75 31.67
CA HIS A 676 -12.15 -10.44 32.57
C HIS A 676 -13.39 -9.98 31.80
N ALA A 677 -13.24 -9.09 30.81
CA ALA A 677 -14.31 -8.59 29.97
C ALA A 677 -15.00 -9.72 29.20
N THR A 678 -14.22 -10.61 28.58
CA THR A 678 -14.69 -11.76 27.80
C THR A 678 -15.42 -12.76 28.68
N ASN A 679 -14.81 -13.19 29.79
CA ASN A 679 -15.39 -14.20 30.67
C ASN A 679 -16.68 -13.74 31.36
N ASN A 680 -16.84 -12.42 31.54
CA ASN A 680 -18.02 -11.85 32.19
C ASN A 680 -18.99 -11.19 31.20
N ASN A 681 -18.70 -11.16 29.90
CA ASN A 681 -19.49 -10.51 28.86
C ASN A 681 -19.93 -9.07 29.26
N ILE A 682 -18.99 -8.23 29.70
CA ILE A 682 -19.31 -6.96 30.38
C ILE A 682 -19.94 -5.89 29.48
N THR A 683 -19.71 -5.98 28.17
CA THR A 683 -20.17 -4.99 27.19
C THR A 683 -21.64 -5.14 26.82
N ARG A 684 -22.24 -6.32 27.04
CA ARG A 684 -23.68 -6.55 26.88
C ARG A 684 -24.23 -7.59 27.84
N LYS A 685 -25.19 -7.22 28.69
CA LYS A 685 -25.86 -8.15 29.62
C LYS A 685 -27.37 -7.93 29.64
N VAL A 686 -28.11 -9.01 29.87
CA VAL A 686 -29.52 -8.95 30.25
C VAL A 686 -29.69 -9.70 31.56
N TYR A 687 -30.22 -9.05 32.59
CA TYR A 687 -30.43 -9.64 33.90
C TYR A 687 -31.60 -8.97 34.63
N THR A 688 -32.07 -9.59 35.71
CA THR A 688 -33.19 -9.05 36.50
C THR A 688 -32.67 -8.35 37.76
N GLU A 689 -33.18 -7.14 38.03
CA GLU A 689 -32.89 -6.37 39.24
C GLU A 689 -34.18 -5.71 39.74
N ASN A 690 -34.57 -5.95 41.00
CA ASN A 690 -35.78 -5.38 41.61
C ASN A 690 -37.05 -5.52 40.75
N ASP A 691 -37.28 -6.71 40.20
CA ASP A 691 -38.39 -7.06 39.28
C ASP A 691 -38.35 -6.39 37.90
N ASN A 692 -37.33 -5.58 37.59
CA ASN A 692 -37.10 -5.02 36.26
C ASN A 692 -36.10 -5.86 35.45
N THR A 693 -36.28 -5.90 34.14
CA THR A 693 -35.30 -6.43 33.19
C THR A 693 -34.29 -5.33 32.87
N ILE A 694 -33.04 -5.55 33.21
CA ILE A 694 -31.94 -4.63 32.89
C ILE A 694 -31.30 -5.06 31.58
N GLN A 695 -31.26 -4.17 30.61
CA GLN A 695 -30.49 -4.29 29.38
C GLN A 695 -29.24 -3.43 29.50
N GLN A 696 -28.10 -4.04 29.82
CA GLN A 696 -26.84 -3.32 29.96
C GLN A 696 -26.10 -3.26 28.62
N TYR A 697 -25.61 -2.07 28.27
CA TYR A 697 -24.62 -1.83 27.23
C TYR A 697 -23.43 -1.08 27.83
N ALA A 698 -22.21 -1.41 27.41
CA ALA A 698 -21.04 -0.72 27.94
C ALA A 698 -19.95 -0.47 26.90
N TYR A 699 -19.29 0.69 27.00
CA TYR A 699 -17.97 0.89 26.41
C TYR A 699 -16.91 0.33 27.34
N LEU A 700 -15.90 -0.33 26.77
CA LEU A 700 -14.68 -0.72 27.45
C LEU A 700 -13.52 0.02 26.78
N PHE A 701 -12.85 0.93 27.47
CA PHE A 701 -11.60 1.51 27.02
C PHE A 701 -10.43 0.74 27.59
N ASN A 702 -9.54 0.26 26.72
CA ASN A 702 -8.38 -0.53 27.11
C ASN A 702 -7.13 0.06 26.48
N TYR A 703 -6.39 0.85 27.26
CA TYR A 703 -5.18 1.51 26.78
C TYR A 703 -4.01 0.53 26.75
N THR A 704 -3.26 0.51 25.65
CA THR A 704 -1.98 -0.21 25.54
C THR A 704 -0.79 0.70 25.91
N THR A 705 -1.06 1.99 26.04
CA THR A 705 -0.08 3.06 26.19
C THR A 705 0.30 3.31 27.63
N SER A 706 1.44 3.96 27.81
CA SER A 706 2.01 4.34 29.10
C SER A 706 3.16 5.31 28.88
N LYS A 707 3.75 5.88 29.95
CA LYS A 707 4.60 7.10 29.95
C LYS A 707 5.73 7.26 28.91
N ASP A 708 6.15 6.20 28.22
CA ASP A 708 7.21 6.24 27.20
C ASP A 708 6.60 5.95 25.83
N SER A 709 6.91 6.77 24.82
CA SER A 709 6.03 6.92 23.66
C SER A 709 6.31 5.91 22.55
N LEU A 710 7.45 5.99 21.87
CA LEU A 710 7.76 5.17 20.69
C LEU A 710 8.35 3.80 21.06
N GLY A 711 9.38 3.77 21.91
CA GLY A 711 10.06 2.53 22.29
C GLY A 711 9.10 1.54 22.94
N ARG A 712 8.17 2.04 23.74
CA ARG A 712 7.16 1.22 24.40
C ARG A 712 6.05 0.78 23.46
N ALA A 713 5.55 1.66 22.59
CA ALA A 713 4.57 1.30 21.57
C ALA A 713 5.08 0.20 20.65
N ARG A 714 6.37 0.23 20.27
CA ARG A 714 7.02 -0.86 19.52
C ARG A 714 6.90 -2.19 20.23
N SER A 715 7.14 -2.22 21.54
CA SER A 715 7.04 -3.45 22.32
C SER A 715 5.59 -3.90 22.50
N THR A 716 4.69 -3.02 22.96
CA THR A 716 3.30 -3.39 23.26
C THR A 716 2.51 -3.74 22.00
N ASN A 717 2.61 -2.96 20.93
CA ASN A 717 1.92 -3.23 19.66
C ASN A 717 2.41 -4.56 19.05
N LYS A 718 3.72 -4.85 19.15
CA LYS A 718 4.28 -6.11 18.63
C LYS A 718 3.73 -7.34 19.36
N LEU A 719 3.50 -7.24 20.68
CA LEU A 719 2.85 -8.30 21.44
C LEU A 719 1.41 -8.52 20.97
N ILE A 720 0.66 -7.46 20.64
CA ILE A 720 -0.69 -7.56 20.06
C ILE A 720 -0.67 -8.30 18.71
N MET A 721 0.36 -8.05 17.89
CA MET A 721 0.52 -8.70 16.58
C MET A 721 0.88 -10.20 16.65
N GLY A 722 1.11 -10.76 17.84
CA GLY A 722 1.25 -12.22 18.03
C GLY A 722 2.63 -12.70 18.47
N ASP A 723 3.51 -11.81 18.90
CA ASP A 723 4.82 -12.17 19.50
C ASP A 723 4.74 -12.49 21.01
N SER A 724 3.53 -12.62 21.58
CA SER A 724 3.28 -13.00 22.98
C SER A 724 2.62 -14.38 23.16
N GLU A 725 2.85 -15.00 24.34
CA GLU A 725 2.14 -16.22 24.74
C GLU A 725 0.62 -16.00 24.86
N ASN A 726 0.20 -14.78 25.19
CA ASN A 726 -1.19 -14.33 25.21
C ASN A 726 -1.44 -13.57 23.91
N LYS A 727 -2.33 -14.05 23.04
CA LYS A 727 -2.66 -13.39 21.77
C LYS A 727 -4.13 -13.00 21.77
N ILE A 728 -4.46 -11.92 21.09
CA ILE A 728 -5.87 -11.62 20.82
C ILE A 728 -6.43 -12.59 19.78
N GLU A 729 -7.62 -13.11 20.05
CA GLU A 729 -8.30 -14.12 19.26
C GLU A 729 -9.72 -13.63 18.91
N PRO A 730 -10.34 -14.19 17.86
CA PRO A 730 -11.77 -14.03 17.62
C PRO A 730 -12.60 -14.23 18.90
N LEU A 731 -13.66 -13.44 19.07
CA LEU A 731 -14.57 -13.45 20.23
C LEU A 731 -14.05 -12.85 21.53
N HIS A 732 -12.78 -12.46 21.62
CA HIS A 732 -12.34 -11.66 22.75
C HIS A 732 -13.08 -10.32 22.80
N ILE A 733 -13.51 -9.90 23.98
CA ILE A 733 -13.99 -8.55 24.24
C ILE A 733 -12.76 -7.72 24.61
N ILE A 734 -12.22 -7.02 23.62
CA ILE A 734 -11.05 -6.14 23.75
C ILE A 734 -11.51 -4.73 24.07
N GLY A 735 -12.64 -4.32 23.48
CA GLY A 735 -13.20 -2.99 23.58
C GLY A 735 -12.51 -1.98 22.66
N ILE A 736 -12.69 -0.71 23.00
CA ILE A 736 -12.00 0.42 22.37
C ILE A 736 -10.54 0.39 22.80
N THR A 737 -9.67 -0.01 21.88
CA THR A 737 -8.25 -0.25 22.13
C THR A 737 -7.45 0.99 21.77
N MET A 738 -6.97 1.72 22.78
CA MET A 738 -6.27 2.99 22.57
C MET A 738 -4.77 2.75 22.42
N LEU A 739 -4.25 3.06 21.23
CA LEU A 739 -2.89 2.79 20.78
C LEU A 739 -2.04 4.06 20.67
N ASN A 740 -0.74 3.93 20.94
CA ASN A 740 0.29 4.84 20.42
C ASN A 740 0.85 4.25 19.13
N TYR A 741 1.23 5.12 18.19
CA TYR A 741 1.78 4.77 16.87
C TYR A 741 0.92 3.72 16.17
N ALA A 742 -0.40 3.96 16.16
CA ALA A 742 -1.33 3.07 15.49
C ALA A 742 -1.06 3.07 13.98
N ASP A 743 -1.23 1.91 13.38
CA ASP A 743 -1.11 1.71 11.93
C ASP A 743 -2.24 0.82 11.42
N CYS A 744 -2.31 0.62 10.11
CA CYS A 744 -3.34 -0.22 9.51
C CYS A 744 -3.35 -1.66 10.05
N LYS A 745 -2.19 -2.25 10.33
CA LYS A 745 -2.07 -3.66 10.71
C LYS A 745 -2.50 -3.90 12.14
N THR A 746 -2.10 -3.02 13.05
CA THR A 746 -2.56 -3.06 14.44
C THR A 746 -4.05 -2.78 14.53
N ALA A 747 -4.56 -1.82 13.74
CA ALA A 747 -6.01 -1.57 13.62
C ALA A 747 -6.76 -2.79 13.09
N GLU A 748 -6.30 -3.37 11.98
CA GLU A 748 -6.82 -4.60 11.36
C GLU A 748 -6.85 -5.75 12.36
N LYS A 749 -5.72 -5.98 13.04
CA LYS A 749 -5.62 -7.04 14.03
C LYS A 749 -6.66 -6.92 15.15
N ILE A 750 -7.07 -5.70 15.50
CA ILE A 750 -8.12 -5.45 16.49
C ILE A 750 -9.50 -5.66 15.87
N TRP A 751 -9.82 -4.98 14.77
CA TRP A 751 -11.19 -5.03 14.24
C TRP A 751 -11.54 -6.39 13.63
N GLU A 752 -10.58 -7.20 13.17
CA GLU A 752 -10.79 -8.58 12.72
C GLU A 752 -11.22 -9.55 13.84
N THR A 753 -11.02 -9.17 15.11
CA THR A 753 -11.49 -9.98 16.24
C THR A 753 -13.01 -9.90 16.44
N ASN A 754 -13.64 -8.86 15.86
CA ASN A 754 -15.08 -8.84 15.70
C ASN A 754 -15.45 -9.96 14.72
N VAL A 755 -16.03 -11.02 15.24
CA VAL A 755 -16.52 -12.11 14.39
C VAL A 755 -18.01 -12.22 14.54
N ILE A 756 -18.69 -12.20 13.40
CA ILE A 756 -20.06 -12.67 13.32
C ILE A 756 -19.97 -14.16 13.52
N VAL A 757 -20.16 -14.62 14.76
CA VAL A 757 -20.40 -16.04 14.98
C VAL A 757 -21.77 -16.33 14.42
N PRO A 758 -21.91 -17.28 13.48
CA PRO A 758 -23.21 -17.83 13.11
C PRO A 758 -23.87 -18.28 14.42
N SER A 759 -24.83 -17.49 14.88
CA SER A 759 -25.45 -17.69 16.20
C SER A 759 -26.35 -18.93 16.12
N PHE A 760 -26.18 -19.84 17.09
CA PHE A 760 -26.97 -21.04 17.37
C PHE A 760 -27.35 -21.95 16.18
N MET A 761 -26.61 -23.06 16.08
CA MET A 761 -26.96 -24.22 15.25
C MET A 761 -27.98 -25.10 15.99
N GLY A 762 -29.20 -25.24 15.45
CA GLY A 762 -30.30 -26.00 16.03
C GLY A 762 -30.81 -27.11 15.11
N GLU A 763 -31.42 -28.16 15.69
CA GLU A 763 -32.15 -29.16 14.91
C GLU A 763 -33.43 -28.55 14.35
N GLN A 764 -33.54 -28.45 13.02
CA GLN A 764 -34.71 -27.87 12.35
C GLN A 764 -35.01 -28.53 11.01
N THR A 765 -36.22 -28.27 10.51
CA THR A 765 -36.70 -28.74 9.20
C THR A 765 -37.24 -27.56 8.41
N LEU A 766 -36.59 -27.26 7.29
CA LEU A 766 -36.98 -26.20 6.37
C LEU A 766 -37.72 -26.81 5.19
N SER A 767 -38.86 -26.25 4.82
CA SER A 767 -39.73 -26.82 3.77
C SER A 767 -40.08 -25.78 2.72
N ASN A 768 -40.03 -26.19 1.45
CA ASN A 768 -40.62 -25.49 0.32
C ASN A 768 -41.90 -26.21 -0.09
N GLU A 769 -43.05 -25.63 0.28
CA GLU A 769 -44.36 -26.26 0.03
C GLU A 769 -44.73 -26.29 -1.45
N GLU A 770 -44.29 -25.31 -2.24
CA GLU A 770 -44.59 -25.19 -3.67
C GLU A 770 -44.05 -26.39 -4.46
N HIS A 771 -42.88 -26.90 -4.08
CA HIS A 771 -42.24 -28.04 -4.74
C HIS A 771 -42.25 -29.31 -3.88
N GLY A 772 -42.84 -29.25 -2.69
CA GLY A 772 -42.94 -30.38 -1.76
C GLY A 772 -41.59 -30.92 -1.30
N ILE A 773 -40.58 -30.06 -1.16
CA ILE A 773 -39.21 -30.43 -0.77
C ILE A 773 -38.96 -29.93 0.65
N SER A 774 -38.38 -30.77 1.50
CA SER A 774 -37.90 -30.35 2.82
C SER A 774 -36.50 -30.85 3.11
N VAL A 775 -35.75 -30.07 3.89
CA VAL A 775 -34.40 -30.37 4.35
C VAL A 775 -34.40 -30.30 5.88
N SER A 776 -33.93 -31.36 6.52
CA SER A 776 -33.87 -31.50 7.97
C SER A 776 -32.46 -31.79 8.45
N GLY A 777 -32.04 -31.16 9.54
CA GLY A 777 -30.79 -31.42 10.22
C GLY A 777 -30.42 -30.30 11.19
N LYS A 778 -29.19 -30.34 11.70
CA LYS A 778 -28.62 -29.26 12.50
C LYS A 778 -28.21 -28.12 11.57
N ILE A 779 -29.02 -27.07 11.51
CA ILE A 779 -28.91 -25.96 10.55
C ILE A 779 -28.90 -24.65 11.36
N GLN A 780 -28.24 -23.61 10.87
CA GLN A 780 -28.23 -22.28 11.47
C GLN A 780 -29.64 -21.72 11.66
N GLU A 781 -29.98 -21.29 12.89
CA GLU A 781 -31.30 -20.70 13.17
C GLU A 781 -31.57 -19.48 12.26
N GLY A 782 -32.80 -19.36 11.76
CA GLY A 782 -33.19 -18.29 10.83
C GLY A 782 -32.92 -18.57 9.35
N ALA A 783 -32.27 -19.69 9.02
CA ALA A 783 -32.03 -20.10 7.63
C ALA A 783 -33.34 -20.40 6.86
N LYS A 784 -33.30 -20.16 5.55
CA LYS A 784 -34.39 -20.41 4.59
C LYS A 784 -33.90 -21.36 3.50
N LEU A 785 -34.77 -22.28 3.07
CA LEU A 785 -34.49 -23.19 1.95
C LEU A 785 -34.85 -22.54 0.62
N VAL A 786 -33.85 -22.31 -0.22
CA VAL A 786 -33.99 -21.78 -1.58
C VAL A 786 -33.79 -22.90 -2.59
N LEU A 787 -34.71 -22.97 -3.56
CA LEU A 787 -34.70 -23.96 -4.62
C LEU A 787 -34.70 -23.26 -5.98
N VAL A 788 -33.69 -23.54 -6.79
CA VAL A 788 -33.60 -23.02 -8.16
C VAL A 788 -33.76 -24.19 -9.13
N PRO A 789 -34.84 -24.24 -9.94
CA PRO A 789 -34.99 -25.27 -10.97
C PRO A 789 -33.83 -25.23 -11.98
N LEU A 790 -33.32 -26.40 -12.36
CA LEU A 790 -32.29 -26.48 -13.38
C LEU A 790 -32.93 -26.37 -14.77
N GLU A 791 -32.42 -25.45 -15.58
CA GLU A 791 -32.81 -25.36 -16.99
C GLU A 791 -32.22 -26.53 -17.79
N ASP A 792 -32.97 -27.04 -18.77
CA ASP A 792 -32.55 -28.20 -19.59
C ASP A 792 -31.23 -27.98 -20.36
N THR A 793 -30.79 -26.73 -20.48
CA THR A 793 -29.54 -26.30 -21.14
C THR A 793 -28.37 -26.09 -20.17
N SER A 794 -28.58 -26.14 -18.85
CA SER A 794 -27.51 -25.92 -17.88
C SER A 794 -26.51 -27.07 -17.88
N THR A 795 -25.25 -26.76 -17.56
CA THR A 795 -24.17 -27.76 -17.48
C THR A 795 -24.50 -28.83 -16.44
N GLU A 796 -25.12 -28.46 -15.33
CA GLU A 796 -25.52 -29.33 -14.23
C GLU A 796 -26.66 -30.27 -14.66
N TYR A 797 -27.67 -29.75 -15.35
CA TYR A 797 -28.75 -30.57 -15.89
C TYR A 797 -28.22 -31.58 -16.90
N LEU A 798 -27.38 -31.13 -17.84
CA LEU A 798 -26.77 -32.01 -18.84
C LEU A 798 -25.86 -33.05 -18.19
N THR A 799 -25.14 -32.71 -17.13
CA THR A 799 -24.29 -33.63 -16.37
C THR A 799 -25.12 -34.71 -15.67
N LEU A 800 -26.17 -34.31 -14.95
CA LEU A 800 -27.12 -35.23 -14.32
C LEU A 800 -27.78 -36.15 -15.36
N LYS A 801 -28.19 -35.59 -16.50
CA LYS A 801 -28.79 -36.35 -17.62
C LYS A 801 -27.82 -37.35 -18.23
N ASN A 802 -26.57 -36.96 -18.46
CA ASN A 802 -25.54 -37.83 -19.04
C ASN A 802 -25.10 -38.95 -18.09
N ALA A 803 -25.23 -38.74 -16.78
CA ALA A 803 -24.95 -39.76 -15.78
C ALA A 803 -26.01 -40.88 -15.73
N LEU A 804 -27.19 -40.67 -16.33
CA LEU A 804 -28.22 -41.70 -16.44
C LEU A 804 -27.76 -42.80 -17.42
N GLN A 805 -27.57 -44.02 -16.92
CA GLN A 805 -27.23 -45.17 -17.77
C GLN A 805 -28.41 -45.61 -18.67
N SER A 806 -29.65 -45.39 -18.20
CA SER A 806 -30.92 -45.62 -18.90
C SER A 806 -32.03 -44.85 -18.18
N GLY A 807 -33.02 -44.29 -18.90
CA GLY A 807 -34.11 -43.53 -18.27
C GLY A 807 -34.23 -42.09 -18.76
N THR A 808 -35.20 -41.36 -18.21
CA THR A 808 -35.43 -39.94 -18.51
C THR A 808 -35.34 -39.12 -17.23
N LEU A 809 -34.49 -38.08 -17.22
CA LEU A 809 -34.48 -37.07 -16.16
C LEU A 809 -35.79 -36.30 -16.21
N LEU A 810 -36.57 -36.34 -15.12
CA LEU A 810 -37.88 -35.71 -15.06
C LEU A 810 -37.78 -34.25 -14.63
N ARG A 811 -36.95 -33.98 -13.62
CA ARG A 811 -36.78 -32.64 -13.04
C ARG A 811 -35.48 -32.56 -12.24
N GLY A 812 -34.92 -31.36 -12.12
CA GLY A 812 -33.75 -31.12 -11.29
C GLY A 812 -33.75 -29.73 -10.66
N TRP A 813 -33.01 -29.60 -9.57
CA TRP A 813 -32.94 -28.39 -8.77
C TRP A 813 -31.55 -28.22 -8.16
N ARG A 814 -31.15 -26.96 -7.97
CA ARG A 814 -30.07 -26.56 -7.07
C ARG A 814 -30.67 -26.17 -5.73
N PHE A 815 -30.12 -26.70 -4.65
CA PHE A 815 -30.57 -26.40 -3.29
C PHE A 815 -29.58 -25.46 -2.62
N ALA A 816 -30.07 -24.47 -1.88
CA ALA A 816 -29.27 -23.60 -1.03
C ALA A 816 -29.99 -23.32 0.28
N LEU A 817 -29.23 -23.18 1.36
CA LEU A 817 -29.72 -22.65 2.64
C LEU A 817 -29.17 -21.23 2.77
N VAL A 818 -30.03 -20.26 3.06
CA VAL A 818 -29.63 -18.85 3.13
C VAL A 818 -30.18 -18.15 4.37
N CYS A 819 -29.40 -17.23 4.93
CA CYS A 819 -29.79 -16.35 6.02
C CYS A 819 -30.71 -15.21 5.52
N GLU A 820 -31.28 -14.42 6.43
CA GLU A 820 -32.15 -13.30 6.05
C GLU A 820 -31.42 -12.20 5.26
N ASP A 821 -30.12 -12.05 5.46
CA ASP A 821 -29.24 -11.13 4.74
C ASP A 821 -28.79 -11.64 3.35
N GLY A 822 -29.20 -12.86 2.97
CA GLY A 822 -28.89 -13.48 1.69
C GLY A 822 -27.55 -14.24 1.64
N THR A 823 -26.80 -14.33 2.74
CA THR A 823 -25.59 -15.16 2.84
C THR A 823 -25.93 -16.65 2.93
N GLU A 824 -24.99 -17.54 2.57
CA GLU A 824 -25.16 -18.99 2.76
C GLU A 824 -25.22 -19.33 4.25
N ALA A 825 -26.21 -20.14 4.64
CA ALA A 825 -26.40 -20.56 6.02
C ALA A 825 -25.59 -21.83 6.33
N ASP A 826 -25.00 -21.87 7.52
CA ASP A 826 -24.22 -23.01 8.00
C ASP A 826 -25.10 -24.20 8.41
N TRP A 827 -24.54 -25.41 8.31
CA TRP A 827 -25.18 -26.65 8.75
C TRP A 827 -24.14 -27.72 9.13
N GLU A 828 -24.50 -28.69 9.97
CA GLU A 828 -23.61 -29.74 10.48
C GLU A 828 -24.17 -31.15 10.24
N GLY A 829 -23.28 -32.10 9.91
CA GLY A 829 -23.58 -33.53 9.88
C GLY A 829 -24.02 -34.07 8.52
N GLU A 830 -25.14 -34.79 8.48
CA GLU A 830 -25.82 -35.18 7.24
C GLU A 830 -27.20 -34.54 7.22
N LEU A 831 -27.61 -34.03 6.06
CA LEU A 831 -28.94 -33.49 5.87
C LEU A 831 -29.87 -34.57 5.33
N SER A 832 -31.06 -34.66 5.92
CA SER A 832 -32.14 -35.50 5.42
C SER A 832 -33.03 -34.68 4.49
N ILE A 833 -33.12 -35.11 3.23
CA ILE A 833 -33.92 -34.45 2.20
C ILE A 833 -35.14 -35.31 1.90
N SER A 834 -36.32 -34.68 1.87
CA SER A 834 -37.59 -35.31 1.49
C SER A 834 -38.16 -34.60 0.28
N ILE A 835 -38.58 -35.35 -0.73
CA ILE A 835 -39.22 -34.83 -1.95
C ILE A 835 -40.57 -35.51 -2.13
N LYS A 836 -41.65 -34.72 -2.17
CA LYS A 836 -43.02 -35.18 -2.46
C LYS A 836 -43.19 -35.42 -3.96
N LYS A 837 -43.80 -36.53 -4.34
CA LYS A 837 -43.90 -36.93 -5.75
C LYS A 837 -45.25 -36.54 -6.39
N GLU A 838 -45.20 -35.85 -7.53
CA GLU A 838 -46.41 -35.42 -8.28
C GLU A 838 -46.91 -36.38 -9.39
N ALA A 839 -46.44 -37.64 -9.44
CA ALA A 839 -46.91 -38.61 -10.43
C ALA A 839 -47.60 -39.81 -9.75
N GLN A 840 -48.92 -39.73 -9.63
CA GLN A 840 -49.78 -40.85 -9.23
C GLN A 840 -49.62 -42.01 -10.24
N GLU A 841 -49.35 -43.22 -9.72
CA GLU A 841 -49.31 -44.54 -10.39
C GLU A 841 -47.96 -45.20 -10.75
N LYS A 842 -46.79 -44.54 -10.70
CA LYS A 842 -45.49 -45.22 -11.00
C LYS A 842 -44.36 -44.93 -10.01
N LEU A 843 -44.61 -45.14 -8.71
CA LEU A 843 -43.60 -45.02 -7.64
C LEU A 843 -42.45 -46.02 -7.75
N GLU A 844 -42.63 -47.15 -8.40
CA GLU A 844 -41.67 -48.26 -8.32
C GLU A 844 -40.33 -47.96 -9.02
N ASN A 845 -40.29 -47.09 -10.03
CA ASN A 845 -39.10 -46.90 -10.91
C ASN A 845 -38.55 -45.47 -10.92
N LEU A 846 -38.59 -44.74 -9.81
CA LEU A 846 -37.89 -43.46 -9.68
C LEU A 846 -36.60 -43.58 -8.89
N SER A 847 -35.62 -42.83 -9.34
CA SER A 847 -34.28 -42.74 -8.78
C SER A 847 -33.88 -41.27 -8.59
N VAL A 848 -33.16 -40.98 -7.51
CA VAL A 848 -32.62 -39.65 -7.26
C VAL A 848 -31.11 -39.68 -7.49
N TYR A 849 -30.63 -38.69 -8.23
CA TYR A 849 -29.23 -38.47 -8.53
C TYR A 849 -28.78 -37.17 -7.89
N HIS A 850 -27.55 -37.16 -7.38
CA HIS A 850 -26.91 -36.02 -6.75
C HIS A 850 -25.60 -35.73 -7.46
N LEU A 851 -25.45 -34.49 -7.90
CA LEU A 851 -24.20 -33.89 -8.34
C LEU A 851 -23.65 -33.08 -7.18
N ASN A 852 -22.58 -33.57 -6.56
CA ASN A 852 -21.95 -32.90 -5.42
C ASN A 852 -21.09 -31.70 -5.88
N ASP A 853 -20.58 -30.93 -4.92
CA ASP A 853 -19.81 -29.72 -5.19
C ASP A 853 -18.45 -30.00 -5.87
N ALA A 854 -17.97 -31.25 -5.82
CA ALA A 854 -16.79 -31.72 -6.55
C ALA A 854 -17.09 -32.08 -8.02
N GLY A 855 -18.35 -31.94 -8.47
CA GLY A 855 -18.79 -32.27 -9.82
C GLY A 855 -18.98 -33.76 -10.07
N GLU A 856 -19.02 -34.58 -9.02
CA GLU A 856 -19.25 -36.02 -9.13
C GLU A 856 -20.74 -36.34 -9.02
N CYS A 857 -21.28 -37.02 -10.04
CA CYS A 857 -22.67 -37.45 -10.06
C CYS A 857 -22.81 -38.89 -9.54
N SER A 858 -23.71 -39.10 -8.59
CA SER A 858 -24.00 -40.43 -8.02
C SER A 858 -25.50 -40.66 -7.84
N LYS A 859 -25.93 -41.92 -7.93
CA LYS A 859 -27.31 -42.33 -7.59
C LYS A 859 -27.40 -42.52 -6.08
N LEU A 860 -28.36 -41.86 -5.44
CA LEU A 860 -28.55 -41.95 -4.00
C LEU A 860 -29.33 -43.21 -3.60
N ASP A 861 -29.08 -43.69 -2.38
CA ASP A 861 -29.91 -44.71 -1.76
C ASP A 861 -31.15 -44.04 -1.13
N VAL A 862 -32.30 -44.23 -1.78
CA VAL A 862 -33.54 -43.52 -1.47
C VAL A 862 -34.51 -44.43 -0.75
N LYS A 863 -34.95 -44.02 0.44
CA LYS A 863 -36.05 -44.66 1.19
C LYS A 863 -37.38 -44.07 0.73
N LYS A 864 -38.37 -44.95 0.54
CA LYS A 864 -39.74 -44.55 0.14
C LYS A 864 -40.64 -44.61 1.36
N GLU A 865 -41.19 -43.47 1.77
CA GLU A 865 -42.15 -43.37 2.88
C GLU A 865 -43.41 -42.64 2.40
N GLY A 866 -44.50 -43.39 2.19
CA GLY A 866 -45.73 -42.83 1.62
C GLY A 866 -45.50 -42.25 0.22
N GLU A 867 -45.85 -40.96 0.04
CA GLU A 867 -45.64 -40.20 -1.21
C GLU A 867 -44.26 -39.51 -1.28
N HIS A 868 -43.39 -39.71 -0.29
CA HIS A 868 -42.10 -39.04 -0.18
C HIS A 868 -40.93 -39.97 -0.52
N LEU A 869 -39.97 -39.41 -1.24
CA LEU A 869 -38.64 -39.95 -1.44
C LEU A 869 -37.69 -39.28 -0.43
N ILE A 870 -37.10 -40.07 0.46
CA ILE A 870 -36.24 -39.57 1.55
C ILE A 870 -34.82 -40.12 1.37
N PHE A 871 -33.82 -39.25 1.47
CA PHE A 871 -32.41 -39.62 1.35
C PHE A 871 -31.53 -38.65 2.15
N SER A 872 -30.32 -39.10 2.50
CA SER A 872 -29.35 -38.30 3.25
C SER A 872 -28.18 -37.87 2.37
N VAL A 873 -27.65 -36.68 2.63
CA VAL A 873 -26.49 -36.13 1.91
C VAL A 873 -25.54 -35.38 2.84
N SER A 874 -24.27 -35.31 2.42
CA SER A 874 -23.23 -34.53 3.08
C SER A 874 -22.90 -33.22 2.35
N THR A 875 -23.59 -32.90 1.26
CA THR A 875 -23.53 -31.63 0.53
C THR A 875 -24.91 -31.36 -0.11
N LEU A 876 -25.30 -30.09 -0.28
CA LEU A 876 -26.60 -29.73 -0.84
C LEU A 876 -26.63 -29.75 -2.38
N GLY A 877 -25.54 -29.37 -3.06
CA GLY A 877 -25.33 -29.59 -4.50
C GLY A 877 -26.55 -29.42 -5.44
N CYS A 878 -26.58 -30.23 -6.50
CA CYS A 878 -27.69 -30.29 -7.47
C CYS A 878 -28.33 -31.68 -7.49
N PHE A 879 -29.66 -31.74 -7.49
CA PHE A 879 -30.41 -32.98 -7.50
C PHE A 879 -31.22 -33.17 -8.78
N GLY A 880 -31.31 -34.41 -9.22
CA GLY A 880 -32.14 -34.83 -10.35
C GLY A 880 -33.02 -36.02 -10.00
N VAL A 881 -34.32 -35.94 -10.29
CA VAL A 881 -35.23 -37.08 -10.19
C VAL A 881 -35.41 -37.68 -11.57
N ALA A 882 -35.04 -38.95 -11.73
CA ALA A 882 -35.11 -39.67 -12.99
C ALA A 882 -36.06 -40.85 -12.91
N GLN A 883 -36.69 -41.16 -14.05
CA GLN A 883 -37.45 -42.38 -14.27
C GLN A 883 -36.58 -43.42 -14.95
N ASP A 884 -36.30 -44.52 -14.24
CA ASP A 884 -35.56 -45.64 -14.80
C ASP A 884 -36.43 -46.38 -15.82
N GLU A 885 -35.86 -46.73 -16.99
CA GLU A 885 -36.57 -47.56 -17.97
C GLU A 885 -36.76 -48.98 -17.44
N ASP A 886 -37.93 -49.56 -17.69
CA ASP A 886 -38.25 -50.94 -17.32
C ASP A 886 -37.43 -51.92 -18.19
N ILE A 887 -36.27 -52.34 -17.70
CA ILE A 887 -35.28 -53.17 -18.42
C ILE A 887 -35.85 -54.56 -18.79
N SER A 888 -37.05 -54.92 -18.30
CA SER A 888 -37.73 -56.17 -18.66
C SER A 888 -38.12 -56.32 -20.15
N LYS A 889 -37.96 -55.27 -20.98
CA LYS A 889 -38.33 -55.28 -22.40
C LYS A 889 -37.19 -55.20 -23.42
N VAL A 890 -35.92 -55.17 -23.01
CA VAL A 890 -34.80 -55.10 -23.96
C VAL A 890 -34.27 -56.50 -24.28
N SER A 891 -34.61 -57.00 -25.47
CA SER A 891 -34.07 -58.25 -26.02
C SER A 891 -32.56 -58.12 -26.28
N LYS A 892 -31.77 -59.01 -25.68
CA LYS A 892 -30.31 -59.13 -25.87
C LYS A 892 -29.95 -59.35 -27.35
N PRO A 893 -28.89 -58.69 -27.84
CA PRO A 893 -28.07 -59.22 -28.92
C PRO A 893 -26.70 -59.73 -28.44
N ASP A 894 -26.19 -60.62 -29.26
CA ASP A 894 -25.16 -61.63 -29.05
C ASP A 894 -23.73 -61.17 -28.71
N ASN A 895 -23.09 -62.07 -27.96
CA ASN A 895 -21.65 -62.19 -27.77
C ASN A 895 -20.87 -62.23 -29.09
N ASN A 896 -19.71 -61.56 -29.15
CA ASN A 896 -18.52 -62.21 -29.69
C ASN A 896 -17.21 -61.52 -29.27
N ASN A 897 -16.36 -62.34 -28.63
CA ASN A 897 -14.89 -62.44 -28.72
C ASN A 897 -14.03 -61.17 -28.63
N GLY A 898 -12.98 -61.11 -27.82
CA GLY A 898 -12.26 -62.13 -27.04
C GLY A 898 -11.14 -61.43 -26.25
N ASN A 899 -10.90 -61.87 -25.01
CA ASN A 899 -9.72 -62.67 -24.60
C ASN A 899 -8.37 -61.91 -24.72
N THR A 900 -7.50 -61.79 -23.72
CA THR A 900 -7.20 -62.56 -22.49
C THR A 900 -6.26 -61.68 -21.63
N GLY A 901 -6.46 -61.57 -20.32
CA GLY A 901 -5.62 -62.21 -19.28
C GLY A 901 -4.48 -61.28 -18.80
N THR A 902 -4.10 -61.16 -17.52
CA THR A 902 -4.30 -62.02 -16.34
C THR A 902 -3.83 -61.23 -15.08
N SER A 903 -4.52 -61.45 -13.94
CA SER A 903 -4.07 -61.49 -12.52
C SER A 903 -2.92 -60.58 -12.01
N GLY A 904 -2.94 -59.98 -10.81
CA GLY A 904 -3.79 -60.18 -9.65
C GLY A 904 -3.27 -59.44 -8.40
N ASN A 905 -4.16 -59.34 -7.39
CA ASN A 905 -4.02 -59.02 -5.96
C ASN A 905 -2.72 -58.41 -5.37
N SER A 906 -2.89 -57.28 -4.66
CA SER A 906 -2.50 -57.21 -3.23
C SER A 906 -3.27 -56.12 -2.47
N THR A 907 -3.79 -56.50 -1.31
CA THR A 907 -4.45 -55.70 -0.27
C THR A 907 -3.53 -54.66 0.41
N GLN A 908 -4.00 -53.42 0.62
CA GLN A 908 -3.54 -52.53 1.69
C GLN A 908 -4.67 -51.64 2.24
N LYS A 909 -4.55 -51.37 3.55
CA LYS A 909 -5.45 -50.65 4.50
C LYS A 909 -5.81 -49.20 4.09
N PRO A 910 -6.87 -48.61 4.70
CA PRO A 910 -7.31 -47.25 4.37
C PRO A 910 -6.32 -46.20 4.90
N SER A 911 -5.82 -45.35 4.00
CA SER A 911 -5.17 -44.09 4.35
C SER A 911 -6.18 -42.96 4.22
N THR A 912 -6.37 -42.21 5.30
CA THR A 912 -7.07 -40.92 5.33
C THR A 912 -6.41 -39.96 4.35
N VAL A 913 -7.12 -39.63 3.27
CA VAL A 913 -6.77 -38.56 2.35
C VAL A 913 -7.55 -37.31 2.75
N LYS A 914 -6.83 -36.24 3.10
CA LYS A 914 -7.38 -34.89 3.21
C LYS A 914 -7.65 -34.39 1.80
N THR A 915 -8.91 -34.17 1.44
CA THR A 915 -9.30 -33.37 0.27
C THR A 915 -9.49 -31.92 0.68
N GLY A 916 -9.16 -31.01 -0.24
CA GLY A 916 -9.43 -29.59 -0.17
C GLY A 916 -10.10 -29.14 -1.46
N ASP A 917 -10.66 -27.94 -1.38
CA ASP A 917 -11.08 -27.01 -2.44
C ASP A 917 -12.32 -27.38 -3.29
N THR A 918 -13.45 -26.72 -2.97
CA THR A 918 -14.58 -26.39 -3.86
C THR A 918 -15.07 -25.00 -3.44
N ALA A 919 -14.75 -23.95 -4.20
CA ALA A 919 -15.63 -23.29 -5.18
C ALA A 919 -16.83 -22.54 -4.52
N ASN A 920 -16.62 -21.26 -4.20
CA ASN A 920 -17.65 -20.33 -3.75
C ASN A 920 -18.71 -20.11 -4.83
N VAL A 921 -19.97 -20.13 -4.40
CA VAL A 921 -21.17 -19.86 -5.17
C VAL A 921 -21.58 -18.39 -4.94
N LEU A 922 -22.18 -17.79 -5.99
CA LEU A 922 -22.90 -16.49 -6.09
C LEU A 922 -22.09 -15.22 -6.48
N PRO A 923 -22.65 -14.38 -7.39
CA PRO A 923 -23.98 -13.77 -7.22
C PRO A 923 -24.96 -13.85 -8.42
N TYR A 924 -26.26 -13.96 -8.11
CA TYR A 924 -27.43 -13.63 -8.95
C TYR A 924 -28.58 -13.28 -7.97
N ILE A 925 -28.98 -12.02 -7.86
CA ILE A 925 -30.19 -11.36 -8.41
C ILE A 925 -30.01 -9.86 -8.05
N GLY A 926 -30.19 -8.83 -8.86
CA GLY A 926 -30.52 -8.64 -10.27
C GLY A 926 -30.74 -7.15 -10.52
N LEU A 927 -30.30 -6.60 -11.66
CA LEU A 927 -30.89 -5.39 -12.22
C LEU A 927 -30.74 -5.39 -13.76
N LEU A 928 -31.90 -5.36 -14.42
CA LEU A 928 -32.06 -5.11 -15.85
C LEU A 928 -31.45 -3.75 -16.21
N LEU A 929 -30.53 -3.72 -17.19
CA LEU A 929 -30.58 -2.82 -18.37
C LEU A 929 -29.42 -3.12 -19.36
N LEU A 930 -29.82 -3.75 -20.47
CA LEU A 930 -29.30 -3.71 -21.85
C LEU A 930 -27.85 -3.26 -22.19
N SER A 931 -27.14 -4.23 -22.79
CA SER A 931 -26.30 -4.17 -23.99
C SER A 931 -24.86 -3.63 -23.93
N GLY A 932 -23.92 -4.48 -24.34
CA GLY A 932 -22.59 -4.08 -24.84
C GLY A 932 -21.45 -4.96 -24.33
N ALA A 933 -21.09 -6.01 -25.08
CA ALA A 933 -20.05 -6.98 -24.74
C ALA A 933 -18.63 -6.41 -24.77
N VAL A 934 -17.77 -6.80 -23.81
CA VAL A 934 -16.34 -7.11 -24.03
C VAL A 934 -15.88 -8.17 -23.01
N LEU A 935 -15.20 -9.21 -23.53
CA LEU A 935 -14.49 -10.28 -22.83
C LEU A 935 -13.32 -9.75 -21.97
N ILE A 936 -13.20 -10.21 -20.72
CA ILE A 936 -11.90 -10.34 -20.03
C ILE A 936 -11.83 -11.68 -19.31
N LEU A 937 -10.76 -12.43 -19.61
CA LEU A 937 -10.34 -13.69 -18.99
C LEU A 937 -9.85 -13.47 -17.55
N CYS A 938 -10.41 -14.16 -16.57
CA CYS A 938 -9.81 -14.31 -15.24
C CYS A 938 -9.19 -15.70 -15.07
N VAL A 939 -7.87 -15.70 -14.84
CA VAL A 939 -7.04 -16.85 -14.51
C VAL A 939 -7.20 -17.15 -13.01
N VAL A 940 -7.63 -18.38 -12.70
CA VAL A 940 -7.81 -18.92 -11.35
C VAL A 940 -6.45 -19.13 -10.66
N ARG A 941 -6.24 -18.52 -9.48
CA ARG A 941 -5.09 -18.76 -8.61
C ARG A 941 -5.44 -19.81 -7.54
N ARG A 942 -4.70 -20.92 -7.56
CA ARG A 942 -4.67 -21.96 -6.51
C ARG A 942 -3.96 -21.44 -5.24
N ARG A 943 -4.56 -21.59 -4.05
CA ARG A 943 -3.82 -21.58 -2.77
C ARG A 943 -3.33 -22.99 -2.44
N ARG A 944 -2.04 -23.12 -2.09
CA ARG A 944 -1.42 -24.34 -1.55
C ARG A 944 -1.66 -24.38 -0.02
N ARG A 945 -1.97 -25.57 0.50
CA ARG A 945 -2.02 -25.89 1.94
C ARG A 945 -0.62 -26.21 2.51
N ALA A 946 -0.49 -25.86 3.80
CA ALA A 946 0.52 -26.20 4.82
C ALA A 946 1.87 -25.49 4.74
#